data_AF-W7ETR5-F1
#
_entry.id   AF-W7ETR5-F1
#
_cell.length_a   1.000
_cell.length_b   1.000
_cell.length_c   1.000
_cell.angle_alpha   90.00
_cell.angle_beta   90.00
_cell.angle_gamma   90.00
#
_symmetry.space_group_name_H-M   'P 1'
#
loop_
_entity.id
_entity.type
_entity.pdbx_description
1 polymer ?
#
loop_
_entity_poly.entity_id
_entity_poly.type
_entity_poly.pdbx_seq_one_letter_code
_entity_poly.pdbx_strand_id
1 'polypeptide(L)'
;MAPSETPSAEEQLICEPQGGVPNAPPDLRFLHYNDVYHVEAGSREPVGGYARFQTLVNYYRDDERFQGQPNLLTFFSGDAFNPSIESSITKGRHMVPVLNTIGTDVSCVGNHDLDFGVKQYRYLTGKCKFPWLLANVHDPALGDGVPLGNAEKTVILTASNGIKVGVIGLAEREWLDTINSLPPDIIYKSASETAKELIPGLREQGAEIIVCVSHQREPNDNKLAKQCGGELIDIILGGHDHYYSYSLINGTQVLRSGTDFKQLSHIEAWRRPEGKGWDFKIVRRDVVGSIPQDPQAMALVEEQTREIRKRLDKPIGYTAAPLDARFTTVRTKESNIGNFVCDLMRYYYSADCCIMAAGTIRGDQIYPPGVLKLRDLVNCFPFEDPVVVLKVTGKAIREALENGVSNYPALEGRFPQVSNIVFEADYSKPPHSRIKSVMIGEEPVDETREYVLATRGYMGRGKDGYTSLLIEEEGGVAKEIVSEENGVLISTILRQYFMSLKVMGKWKRWGDSMNNKFNSIQTNLQKNHGHAFHDPSPRSPDKSTPAQHPSISRVVGQSSPPDSSESSDPDADEDEDDGPLIAEDKSKPIKFSDHQIEMVRRVMRKWWRVAGLKGNPSLCDELGGGEFQVNWTRAIAPRLEGRIKDVGPSVAIEA
;
A
#
# COMPACT_ATOMS: atom_id res chain seq x y z
N MET A 1 -30.15 -10.05 -9.61
CA MET A 1 -30.97 -10.50 -8.45
C MET A 1 -30.00 -10.84 -7.35
N ALA A 2 -30.12 -10.21 -6.17
CA ALA A 2 -29.19 -10.42 -5.08
C ALA A 2 -29.39 -11.80 -4.42
N PRO A 3 -28.32 -12.40 -3.89
CA PRO A 3 -28.36 -12.95 -2.56
C PRO A 3 -27.64 -11.95 -1.65
N SER A 4 -28.42 -11.08 -1.01
CA SER A 4 -28.05 -10.49 0.27
C SER A 4 -28.24 -11.54 1.37
N GLU A 5 -27.73 -12.75 1.16
CA GLU A 5 -27.69 -13.75 2.22
C GLU A 5 -26.56 -13.37 3.17
N THR A 6 -26.84 -13.50 4.47
CA THR A 6 -25.85 -13.25 5.50
C THR A 6 -24.72 -14.28 5.32
N PRO A 7 -23.44 -13.89 5.35
CA PRO A 7 -22.33 -14.83 5.21
C PRO A 7 -22.50 -16.03 6.14
N SER A 8 -22.32 -17.24 5.61
CA SER A 8 -22.61 -18.49 6.31
C SER A 8 -21.47 -19.50 6.17
N ALA A 9 -21.28 -20.30 7.22
CA ALA A 9 -20.37 -21.45 7.19
C ALA A 9 -20.91 -22.63 6.38
N GLU A 10 -22.10 -22.52 5.78
CA GLU A 10 -22.71 -23.56 4.94
C GLU A 10 -22.33 -23.43 3.46
N GLU A 11 -22.45 -24.54 2.73
CA GLU A 11 -22.23 -24.57 1.28
C GLU A 11 -23.37 -23.83 0.57
N GLN A 12 -23.03 -22.87 -0.28
CA GLN A 12 -23.99 -22.13 -1.10
C GLN A 12 -23.94 -22.65 -2.54
N LEU A 13 -25.00 -23.31 -3.00
CA LEU A 13 -25.09 -23.78 -4.37
C LEU A 13 -25.27 -22.59 -5.33
N ILE A 14 -24.36 -22.47 -6.31
CA ILE A 14 -24.37 -21.38 -7.30
C ILE A 14 -24.88 -21.88 -8.65
N CYS A 15 -24.42 -23.05 -9.07
CA CYS A 15 -24.95 -23.72 -10.25
C CYS A 15 -24.98 -25.23 -10.05
N GLU A 16 -25.90 -25.87 -10.75
CA GLU A 16 -25.95 -27.32 -10.92
C GLU A 16 -26.43 -27.65 -12.35
N PRO A 17 -26.18 -28.88 -12.84
CA PRO A 17 -26.66 -29.29 -14.16
C PRO A 17 -28.19 -29.27 -14.24
N GLN A 18 -28.75 -28.89 -15.39
CA GLN A 18 -30.22 -28.75 -15.56
C GLN A 18 -31.02 -30.05 -15.33
N GLY A 19 -30.37 -31.22 -15.44
CA GLY A 19 -30.96 -32.53 -15.14
C GLY A 19 -30.72 -33.02 -13.70
N GLY A 20 -30.16 -32.18 -12.83
CA GLY A 20 -29.64 -32.55 -11.52
C GLY A 20 -28.21 -33.09 -11.57
N VAL A 21 -27.57 -33.14 -10.40
CA VAL A 21 -26.21 -33.68 -10.26
C VAL A 21 -26.21 -35.17 -10.66
N PRO A 22 -25.32 -35.61 -11.57
CA PRO A 22 -25.22 -37.03 -11.92
C PRO A 22 -25.00 -37.92 -10.69
N ASN A 23 -25.58 -39.12 -10.69
CA ASN A 23 -25.37 -40.11 -9.61
C ASN A 23 -23.93 -40.68 -9.59
N ALA A 24 -23.15 -40.45 -10.65
CA ALA A 24 -21.76 -40.87 -10.73
C ALA A 24 -20.84 -39.82 -10.07
N PRO A 25 -19.69 -40.22 -9.49
CA PRO A 25 -18.67 -39.29 -9.03
C PRO A 25 -18.23 -38.32 -10.15
N PRO A 26 -17.78 -37.10 -9.80
CA PRO A 26 -17.26 -36.16 -10.79
C PRO A 26 -16.02 -36.69 -11.49
N ASP A 27 -15.90 -36.37 -12.78
CA ASP A 27 -14.71 -36.66 -13.59
C ASP A 27 -13.55 -35.74 -13.19
N LEU A 28 -13.83 -34.52 -12.76
CA LEU A 28 -12.86 -33.52 -12.34
C LEU A 28 -13.37 -32.69 -11.16
N ARG A 29 -12.44 -32.26 -10.30
CA ARG A 29 -12.73 -31.43 -9.14
C ARG A 29 -11.76 -30.26 -9.09
N PHE A 30 -12.28 -29.05 -9.03
CA PHE A 30 -11.48 -27.83 -8.99
C PHE A 30 -11.77 -27.01 -7.73
N LEU A 31 -10.76 -26.28 -7.28
CA LEU A 31 -10.89 -25.19 -6.33
C LEU A 31 -10.43 -23.90 -7.00
N HIS A 32 -11.19 -22.82 -6.85
CA HIS A 32 -10.84 -21.52 -7.40
C HIS A 32 -10.89 -20.42 -6.34
N TYR A 33 -9.91 -19.52 -6.41
CA TYR A 33 -9.82 -18.27 -5.65
C TYR A 33 -9.02 -17.22 -6.44
N ASN A 34 -9.12 -15.96 -6.05
CA ASN A 34 -8.54 -14.80 -6.75
C ASN A 34 -8.32 -13.63 -5.78
N ASP A 35 -7.43 -12.70 -6.13
CA ASP A 35 -7.24 -11.40 -5.46
C ASP A 35 -7.04 -11.51 -3.94
N VAL A 36 -5.87 -11.99 -3.51
CA VAL A 36 -5.57 -12.27 -2.10
C VAL A 36 -4.41 -11.44 -1.58
N TYR A 37 -4.72 -10.43 -0.78
CA TYR A 37 -3.74 -9.44 -0.34
C TYR A 37 -3.33 -9.61 1.12
N HIS A 38 -4.27 -10.09 1.93
CA HIS A 38 -4.13 -10.20 3.39
C HIS A 38 -4.16 -11.64 3.87
N VAL A 39 -3.18 -12.01 4.69
CA VAL A 39 -3.14 -13.35 5.31
C VAL A 39 -3.97 -13.41 6.59
N GLU A 40 -4.12 -12.28 7.28
CA GLU A 40 -4.92 -12.18 8.50
C GLU A 40 -6.42 -12.03 8.21
N ALA A 41 -7.25 -12.38 9.18
CA ALA A 41 -8.70 -12.24 9.05
C ALA A 41 -9.14 -10.79 9.29
N GLY A 42 -10.13 -10.33 8.53
CA GLY A 42 -10.78 -9.05 8.74
C GLY A 42 -11.72 -9.02 9.95
N SER A 43 -12.21 -7.84 10.29
CA SER A 43 -13.10 -7.60 11.44
C SER A 43 -14.59 -7.82 11.16
N ARG A 44 -14.98 -8.05 9.91
CA ARG A 44 -16.38 -8.19 9.47
C ARG A 44 -16.55 -9.46 8.66
N GLU A 45 -17.71 -10.09 8.79
CA GLU A 45 -18.06 -11.28 8.02
C GLU A 45 -18.27 -10.97 6.52
N PRO A 46 -17.89 -11.88 5.60
CA PRO A 46 -17.00 -13.02 5.86
C PRO A 46 -15.60 -12.56 6.27
N VAL A 47 -15.08 -13.08 7.39
CA VAL A 47 -13.81 -12.61 7.97
C VAL A 47 -12.59 -12.96 7.12
N GLY A 48 -12.66 -14.00 6.29
CA GLY A 48 -11.53 -14.44 5.47
C GLY A 48 -10.35 -14.94 6.31
N GLY A 49 -9.15 -14.63 5.83
CA GLY A 49 -7.88 -15.02 6.44
C GLY A 49 -7.41 -16.40 6.02
N TYR A 50 -6.12 -16.48 5.70
CA TYR A 50 -5.47 -17.66 5.14
C TYR A 50 -5.69 -18.92 5.99
N ALA A 51 -5.62 -18.83 7.32
CA ALA A 51 -5.71 -20.01 8.17
C ALA A 51 -7.08 -20.70 8.15
N ARG A 52 -8.18 -19.94 8.04
CA ARG A 52 -9.53 -20.53 7.89
C ARG A 52 -9.77 -21.01 6.48
N PHE A 53 -9.24 -20.26 5.51
CA PHE A 53 -9.28 -20.66 4.12
C PHE A 53 -8.58 -22.01 3.91
N GLN A 54 -7.39 -22.22 4.49
CA GLN A 54 -6.67 -23.49 4.42
C GLN A 54 -7.49 -24.64 5.03
N THR A 55 -8.23 -24.42 6.12
CA THR A 55 -9.15 -25.44 6.66
C THR A 55 -10.17 -25.88 5.62
N LEU A 56 -10.76 -24.94 4.87
CA LEU A 56 -11.72 -25.28 3.83
C LEU A 56 -11.07 -25.96 2.62
N VAL A 57 -9.87 -25.52 2.24
CA VAL A 57 -9.07 -26.19 1.20
C VAL A 57 -8.82 -27.66 1.60
N ASN A 58 -8.40 -27.90 2.85
CA ASN A 58 -8.16 -29.24 3.38
C ASN A 58 -9.46 -30.05 3.47
N TYR A 59 -10.60 -29.42 3.81
CA TYR A 59 -11.91 -30.08 3.74
C TYR A 59 -12.22 -30.61 2.35
N TYR A 60 -12.08 -29.80 1.30
CA TYR A 60 -12.30 -30.29 -0.07
C TYR A 60 -11.21 -31.27 -0.52
N ARG A 61 -9.98 -31.15 -0.03
CA ARG A 61 -8.89 -32.02 -0.45
C ARG A 61 -8.97 -33.41 0.17
N ASP A 62 -9.22 -33.49 1.47
CA ASP A 62 -8.90 -34.67 2.28
C ASP A 62 -10.11 -35.28 3.03
N ASP A 63 -11.27 -34.62 3.10
CA ASP A 63 -12.44 -35.16 3.81
C ASP A 63 -12.90 -36.51 3.25
N GLU A 64 -13.37 -37.39 4.13
CA GLU A 64 -13.76 -38.77 3.81
C GLU A 64 -14.78 -38.86 2.67
N ARG A 65 -15.63 -37.84 2.51
CA ARG A 65 -16.67 -37.77 1.46
C ARG A 65 -16.09 -37.70 0.05
N PHE A 66 -14.86 -37.21 -0.08
CA PHE A 66 -14.18 -37.08 -1.37
C PHE A 66 -13.25 -38.26 -1.67
N GLN A 67 -13.15 -39.25 -0.77
CA GLN A 67 -12.35 -40.44 -0.98
C GLN A 67 -12.86 -41.24 -2.19
N GLY A 68 -11.93 -41.68 -3.04
CA GLY A 68 -12.25 -42.38 -4.29
C GLY A 68 -12.69 -41.48 -5.45
N GLN A 69 -12.79 -40.16 -5.23
CA GLN A 69 -12.97 -39.19 -6.30
C GLN A 69 -11.61 -38.70 -6.84
N PRO A 70 -11.57 -38.04 -8.02
CA PRO A 70 -10.35 -37.42 -8.51
C PRO A 70 -9.75 -36.40 -7.52
N ASN A 71 -8.43 -36.23 -7.57
CA ASN A 71 -7.74 -35.25 -6.74
C ASN A 71 -8.16 -33.84 -7.14
N LEU A 72 -8.17 -32.93 -6.16
CA LEU A 72 -8.53 -31.53 -6.34
C LEU A 72 -7.42 -30.78 -7.09
N LEU A 73 -7.75 -30.11 -8.18
CA LEU A 73 -6.87 -29.14 -8.86
C LEU A 73 -7.21 -27.72 -8.43
N THR A 74 -6.21 -26.92 -8.07
CA THR A 74 -6.39 -25.60 -7.48
C THR A 74 -5.92 -24.51 -8.42
N PHE A 75 -6.83 -23.63 -8.81
CA PHE A 75 -6.62 -22.53 -9.75
C PHE A 75 -6.64 -21.20 -9.01
N PHE A 76 -5.66 -20.36 -9.29
CA PHE A 76 -5.57 -19.01 -8.74
C PHE A 76 -5.58 -17.97 -9.87
N SER A 77 -6.43 -16.96 -9.79
CA SER A 77 -6.53 -15.97 -10.88
C SER A 77 -5.65 -14.74 -10.69
N GLY A 78 -4.59 -14.80 -9.88
CA GLY A 78 -3.60 -13.73 -9.73
C GLY A 78 -3.96 -12.69 -8.67
N ASP A 79 -3.07 -11.69 -8.54
CA ASP A 79 -3.06 -10.65 -7.50
C ASP A 79 -2.85 -11.19 -6.09
N ALA A 80 -1.60 -11.54 -5.82
CA ALA A 80 -1.15 -12.06 -4.52
C ALA A 80 -0.07 -11.20 -3.85
N PHE A 81 0.73 -10.46 -4.64
CA PHE A 81 1.95 -9.86 -4.11
C PHE A 81 1.80 -8.44 -3.58
N ASN A 82 0.75 -7.70 -3.94
CA ASN A 82 0.42 -6.34 -3.51
C ASN A 82 -1.10 -6.12 -3.77
N PRO A 83 -1.82 -5.13 -3.18
CA PRO A 83 -1.43 -4.20 -2.14
C PRO A 83 -1.77 -4.66 -0.72
N SER A 84 -0.79 -4.61 0.18
CA SER A 84 -0.97 -4.83 1.62
C SER A 84 0.15 -4.20 2.44
N ILE A 85 -0.02 -4.10 3.75
CA ILE A 85 1.05 -3.61 4.65
C ILE A 85 2.20 -4.62 4.64
N GLU A 86 1.88 -5.91 4.66
CA GLU A 86 2.77 -7.05 4.62
C GLU A 86 3.59 -7.06 3.33
N SER A 87 2.94 -6.89 2.16
CA SER A 87 3.62 -6.76 0.87
C SER A 87 4.49 -5.51 0.79
N SER A 88 4.06 -4.38 1.35
CA SER A 88 4.87 -3.16 1.39
C SER A 88 6.20 -3.35 2.15
N ILE A 89 6.22 -4.28 3.12
CA ILE A 89 7.38 -4.62 3.96
C ILE A 89 8.22 -5.75 3.38
N THR A 90 7.56 -6.78 2.86
CA THR A 90 8.19 -8.02 2.40
C THR A 90 8.44 -8.06 0.90
N LYS A 91 7.90 -7.08 0.15
CA LYS A 91 7.88 -7.03 -1.32
C LYS A 91 7.26 -8.30 -1.90
N GLY A 92 6.07 -8.65 -1.43
CA GLY A 92 5.31 -9.84 -1.84
C GLY A 92 5.79 -11.19 -1.29
N ARG A 93 6.99 -11.27 -0.69
CA ARG A 93 7.61 -12.54 -0.25
C ARG A 93 6.76 -13.37 0.73
N HIS A 94 5.95 -12.72 1.55
CA HIS A 94 5.07 -13.39 2.50
C HIS A 94 4.02 -14.29 1.83
N MET A 95 3.58 -13.98 0.61
CA MET A 95 2.51 -14.76 -0.04
C MET A 95 3.02 -16.05 -0.72
N VAL A 96 4.30 -16.13 -1.07
CA VAL A 96 4.90 -17.33 -1.70
C VAL A 96 4.69 -18.62 -0.88
N PRO A 97 5.05 -18.70 0.42
CA PRO A 97 4.81 -19.91 1.21
C PRO A 97 3.31 -20.19 1.41
N VAL A 98 2.46 -19.16 1.44
CA VAL A 98 1.00 -19.30 1.54
C VAL A 98 0.46 -20.00 0.30
N LEU A 99 0.74 -19.50 -0.91
CA LEU A 99 0.29 -20.10 -2.17
C LEU A 99 0.82 -21.53 -2.34
N ASN A 100 2.09 -21.77 -1.97
CA ASN A 100 2.68 -23.11 -2.02
C ASN A 100 2.02 -24.10 -1.04
N THR A 101 1.50 -23.63 0.09
CA THR A 101 0.85 -24.47 1.12
C THR A 101 -0.64 -24.68 0.81
N ILE A 102 -1.30 -23.68 0.20
CA ILE A 102 -2.63 -23.85 -0.38
C ILE A 102 -2.62 -25.03 -1.35
N GLY A 103 -1.52 -25.24 -2.08
CA GLY A 103 -1.40 -26.32 -3.06
C GLY A 103 -1.96 -25.91 -4.41
N THR A 104 -1.72 -24.66 -4.80
CA THR A 104 -2.08 -24.10 -6.11
C THR A 104 -1.34 -24.85 -7.23
N ASP A 105 -2.06 -25.25 -8.27
CA ASP A 105 -1.51 -25.98 -9.42
C ASP A 105 -1.17 -25.05 -10.59
N VAL A 106 -1.86 -23.92 -10.69
CA VAL A 106 -1.62 -22.92 -11.75
C VAL A 106 -2.16 -21.56 -11.32
N SER A 107 -1.47 -20.49 -11.72
CA SER A 107 -1.92 -19.11 -11.52
C SER A 107 -1.98 -18.31 -12.82
N CYS A 108 -2.90 -17.35 -12.92
CA CYS A 108 -2.75 -16.22 -13.85
C CYS A 108 -1.86 -15.14 -13.21
N VAL A 109 -1.26 -14.27 -14.03
CA VAL A 109 -0.55 -13.07 -13.56
C VAL A 109 -1.55 -11.92 -13.40
N GLY A 110 -1.69 -11.40 -12.19
CA GLY A 110 -2.45 -10.19 -11.92
C GLY A 110 -1.60 -8.93 -12.03
N ASN A 111 -2.24 -7.76 -12.05
CA ASN A 111 -1.53 -6.48 -12.23
C ASN A 111 -0.67 -6.16 -11.01
N HIS A 112 -1.21 -6.39 -9.81
CA HIS A 112 -0.51 -6.11 -8.57
C HIS A 112 0.62 -7.11 -8.28
N ASP A 113 0.69 -8.23 -9.00
CA ASP A 113 1.86 -9.12 -8.96
C ASP A 113 3.13 -8.47 -9.52
N LEU A 114 2.98 -7.41 -10.31
CA LEU A 114 4.07 -6.68 -10.98
C LEU A 114 4.41 -5.33 -10.33
N ASP A 115 3.72 -4.93 -9.26
CA ASP A 115 3.90 -3.62 -8.62
C ASP A 115 5.29 -3.36 -8.07
N PHE A 116 6.02 -4.41 -7.70
CA PHE A 116 7.42 -4.31 -7.28
C PHE A 116 8.41 -4.50 -8.43
N GLY A 117 7.92 -4.48 -9.67
CA GLY A 117 8.66 -4.63 -10.91
C GLY A 117 8.85 -6.08 -11.34
N VAL A 118 9.05 -6.26 -12.66
CA VAL A 118 9.20 -7.56 -13.33
C VAL A 118 10.30 -8.44 -12.72
N LYS A 119 11.40 -7.85 -12.24
CA LYS A 119 12.50 -8.59 -11.59
C LYS A 119 12.04 -9.24 -10.28
N GLN A 120 11.29 -8.50 -9.47
CA GLN A 120 10.77 -9.02 -8.20
C GLN A 120 9.71 -10.07 -8.46
N TYR A 121 8.79 -9.83 -9.41
CA TYR A 121 7.82 -10.83 -9.87
C TYR A 121 8.52 -12.15 -10.23
N ARG A 122 9.52 -12.13 -11.12
CA ARG A 122 10.30 -13.32 -11.52
C ARG A 122 10.95 -14.04 -10.34
N TYR A 123 11.47 -13.28 -9.38
CA TYR A 123 12.08 -13.85 -8.19
C TYR A 123 11.06 -14.57 -7.31
N LEU A 124 9.87 -14.00 -7.15
CA LEU A 124 8.79 -14.58 -6.33
C LEU A 124 8.17 -15.79 -7.01
N THR A 125 7.83 -15.70 -8.29
CA THR A 125 7.21 -16.79 -9.05
C THR A 125 8.16 -17.97 -9.24
N GLY A 126 9.48 -17.72 -9.38
CA GLY A 126 10.49 -18.77 -9.36
C GLY A 126 10.61 -19.55 -8.03
N LYS A 127 9.94 -19.07 -6.96
CA LYS A 127 9.81 -19.78 -5.68
C LYS A 127 8.44 -20.42 -5.48
N CYS A 128 7.49 -20.19 -6.37
CA CYS A 128 6.23 -20.92 -6.40
C CYS A 128 6.46 -22.32 -7.00
N LYS A 129 5.69 -23.31 -6.55
CA LYS A 129 5.75 -24.70 -7.02
C LYS A 129 4.88 -24.97 -8.26
N PHE A 130 4.31 -23.92 -8.83
CA PHE A 130 3.35 -23.96 -9.92
C PHE A 130 3.66 -22.88 -10.96
N PRO A 131 3.27 -23.08 -12.22
CA PRO A 131 3.45 -22.10 -13.28
C PRO A 131 2.50 -20.91 -13.12
N TRP A 132 2.99 -19.75 -13.55
CA TRP A 132 2.22 -18.52 -13.71
C TRP A 132 2.00 -18.26 -15.20
N LEU A 133 0.77 -17.94 -15.59
CA LEU A 133 0.35 -17.84 -16.99
C LEU A 133 0.00 -16.42 -17.39
N LEU A 134 0.49 -15.97 -18.54
CA LEU A 134 0.14 -14.69 -19.17
C LEU A 134 0.37 -14.78 -20.70
N ALA A 135 -0.64 -15.22 -21.45
CA ALA A 135 -0.45 -15.56 -22.85
C ALA A 135 -0.37 -14.35 -23.80
N ASN A 136 -0.98 -13.23 -23.43
CA ASN A 136 -1.34 -12.16 -24.34
C ASN A 136 -0.67 -10.80 -24.05
N VAL A 137 0.32 -10.78 -23.15
CA VAL A 137 1.16 -9.61 -22.87
C VAL A 137 2.62 -10.02 -23.05
N HIS A 138 3.30 -9.46 -24.03
CA HIS A 138 4.67 -9.84 -24.41
C HIS A 138 5.67 -8.72 -24.14
N ASP A 139 6.87 -9.12 -23.75
CA ASP A 139 8.00 -8.22 -23.54
C ASP A 139 9.03 -8.44 -24.67
N PRO A 140 9.10 -7.51 -25.66
CA PRO A 140 10.04 -7.64 -26.77
C PRO A 140 11.50 -7.73 -26.35
N ALA A 141 11.86 -7.24 -25.17
CA ALA A 141 13.21 -7.35 -24.65
C ALA A 141 13.60 -8.79 -24.25
N LEU A 142 12.62 -9.67 -24.02
CA LEU A 142 12.82 -11.09 -23.73
C LEU A 142 12.84 -11.96 -24.99
N GLY A 143 12.35 -11.44 -26.12
CA GLY A 143 12.27 -12.11 -27.40
C GLY A 143 10.89 -11.97 -28.04
N ASP A 144 10.79 -12.29 -29.34
CA ASP A 144 9.52 -12.19 -30.06
C ASP A 144 8.48 -13.15 -29.48
N GLY A 145 7.31 -12.61 -29.13
CA GLY A 145 6.21 -13.36 -28.53
C GLY A 145 6.49 -13.95 -27.15
N VAL A 146 7.52 -13.53 -26.43
CA VAL A 146 7.81 -14.02 -25.06
C VAL A 146 6.96 -13.26 -24.04
N PRO A 147 6.18 -13.96 -23.17
CA PRO A 147 5.39 -13.30 -22.14
C PRO A 147 6.18 -12.43 -21.17
N LEU A 148 5.55 -11.36 -20.71
CA LEU A 148 6.08 -10.49 -19.68
C LEU A 148 6.50 -11.29 -18.45
N GLY A 149 7.71 -11.02 -17.95
CA GLY A 149 8.24 -11.69 -16.76
C GLY A 149 8.56 -13.18 -16.95
N ASN A 150 8.72 -13.67 -18.18
CA ASN A 150 8.90 -15.09 -18.48
C ASN A 150 7.77 -15.97 -17.90
N ALA A 151 6.54 -15.45 -17.86
CA ALA A 151 5.37 -16.28 -17.60
C ALA A 151 5.20 -17.31 -18.73
N GLU A 152 4.53 -18.42 -18.42
CA GLU A 152 4.11 -19.37 -19.44
C GLU A 152 2.87 -18.84 -20.17
N LYS A 153 2.60 -19.31 -21.39
CA LYS A 153 1.34 -18.95 -22.08
C LYS A 153 0.20 -19.87 -21.66
N THR A 154 0.51 -21.16 -21.64
CA THR A 154 -0.44 -22.24 -21.40
C THR A 154 0.25 -23.38 -20.66
N VAL A 155 -0.55 -24.26 -20.05
CA VAL A 155 -0.06 -25.51 -19.43
C VAL A 155 -1.10 -26.62 -19.58
N ILE A 156 -0.66 -27.88 -19.54
CA ILE A 156 -1.54 -29.04 -19.38
C ILE A 156 -1.35 -29.62 -18.00
N LEU A 157 -2.43 -29.63 -17.21
CA LEU A 157 -2.50 -30.34 -15.95
C LEU A 157 -3.10 -31.72 -16.21
N THR A 158 -2.49 -32.77 -15.65
CA THR A 158 -3.02 -34.14 -15.76
C THR A 158 -3.66 -34.51 -14.43
N ALA A 159 -4.99 -34.69 -14.42
CA ALA A 159 -5.73 -35.10 -13.24
C ALA A 159 -5.35 -36.54 -12.82
N SER A 160 -5.67 -36.92 -11.58
CA SER A 160 -5.28 -38.23 -11.02
C SER A 160 -5.89 -39.44 -11.74
N ASN A 161 -6.98 -39.22 -12.48
CA ASN A 161 -7.63 -40.21 -13.35
C ASN A 161 -7.13 -40.14 -14.82
N GLY A 162 -6.09 -39.37 -15.11
CA GLY A 162 -5.46 -39.26 -16.42
C GLY A 162 -6.07 -38.22 -17.37
N ILE A 163 -7.16 -37.55 -16.96
CA ILE A 163 -7.81 -36.51 -17.78
C ILE A 163 -6.87 -35.31 -17.90
N LYS A 164 -6.68 -34.83 -19.14
CA LYS A 164 -5.84 -33.66 -19.42
C LYS A 164 -6.67 -32.37 -19.43
N VAL A 165 -6.31 -31.45 -18.56
CA VAL A 165 -6.89 -30.11 -18.43
C VAL A 165 -5.95 -29.11 -19.09
N GLY A 166 -6.37 -28.51 -20.20
CA GLY A 166 -5.62 -27.44 -20.86
C GLY A 166 -5.93 -26.11 -20.20
N VAL A 167 -4.90 -25.35 -19.83
CA VAL A 167 -5.06 -24.08 -19.14
C VAL A 167 -4.38 -22.96 -19.93
N ILE A 168 -5.06 -21.82 -20.06
CA ILE A 168 -4.53 -20.59 -20.68
C ILE A 168 -4.67 -19.42 -19.71
N GLY A 169 -3.63 -18.58 -19.61
CA GLY A 169 -3.64 -17.35 -18.81
C GLY A 169 -3.90 -16.12 -19.68
N LEU A 170 -4.83 -15.25 -19.30
CA LEU A 170 -5.15 -14.04 -20.06
C LEU A 170 -5.33 -12.81 -19.15
N ALA A 171 -4.86 -11.65 -19.59
CA ALA A 171 -5.09 -10.36 -18.95
C ALA A 171 -5.79 -9.40 -19.92
N GLU A 172 -6.43 -8.35 -19.42
CA GLU A 172 -7.06 -7.33 -20.27
C GLU A 172 -6.07 -6.26 -20.71
N ARG A 173 -6.50 -5.30 -21.54
CA ARG A 173 -5.60 -4.25 -22.03
C ARG A 173 -5.39 -3.18 -20.96
N GLU A 174 -6.48 -2.78 -20.33
CA GLU A 174 -6.56 -1.75 -19.29
C GLU A 174 -5.72 -2.13 -18.05
N TRP A 175 -5.51 -3.42 -17.83
CA TRP A 175 -4.57 -4.00 -16.87
C TRP A 175 -3.16 -3.40 -16.95
N LEU A 176 -2.69 -3.01 -18.15
CA LEU A 176 -1.36 -2.39 -18.30
C LEU A 176 -1.29 -1.01 -17.65
N ASP A 177 -2.41 -0.28 -17.64
CA ASP A 177 -2.49 1.07 -17.09
C ASP A 177 -2.57 1.06 -15.55
N THR A 178 -2.85 -0.09 -14.94
CA THR A 178 -2.96 -0.25 -13.48
C THR A 178 -1.63 -0.63 -12.81
N ILE A 179 -0.58 -0.91 -13.59
CA ILE A 179 0.72 -1.36 -13.09
C ILE A 179 1.66 -0.17 -12.89
N ASN A 180 2.20 -0.06 -11.68
CA ASN A 180 3.05 1.08 -11.29
C ASN A 180 4.33 1.24 -12.15
N SER A 181 4.88 0.15 -12.66
CA SER A 181 6.10 0.19 -13.47
C SER A 181 6.19 -1.00 -14.42
N LEU A 182 6.07 -0.72 -15.71
CA LEU A 182 6.28 -1.67 -16.79
C LEU A 182 7.54 -1.31 -17.60
N PRO A 183 8.19 -2.29 -18.24
CA PRO A 183 9.13 -2.03 -19.30
C PRO A 183 8.49 -1.20 -20.43
N PRO A 184 9.28 -0.43 -21.20
CA PRO A 184 8.77 0.23 -22.40
C PRO A 184 8.38 -0.82 -23.46
N ASP A 185 7.54 -0.40 -24.41
CA ASP A 185 7.21 -1.15 -25.63
C ASP A 185 6.54 -2.53 -25.41
N ILE A 186 5.85 -2.72 -24.30
CA ILE A 186 5.04 -3.93 -24.06
C ILE A 186 3.99 -4.11 -25.16
N ILE A 187 3.90 -5.33 -25.69
CA ILE A 187 2.96 -5.69 -26.74
C ILE A 187 1.77 -6.41 -26.12
N TYR A 188 0.60 -5.81 -26.24
CA TYR A 188 -0.68 -6.44 -25.91
C TYR A 188 -1.32 -7.08 -27.14
N LYS A 189 -1.74 -8.34 -27.01
CA LYS A 189 -2.61 -9.03 -27.96
C LYS A 189 -3.99 -9.21 -27.36
N SER A 190 -5.03 -9.09 -28.18
CA SER A 190 -6.42 -9.34 -27.75
C SER A 190 -6.54 -10.72 -27.09
N ALA A 191 -7.18 -10.79 -25.92
CA ALA A 191 -7.42 -12.02 -25.19
C ALA A 191 -8.13 -13.08 -26.05
N SER A 192 -9.23 -12.68 -26.72
CA SER A 192 -10.00 -13.58 -27.59
C SER A 192 -9.21 -14.08 -28.80
N GLU A 193 -8.37 -13.24 -29.40
CA GLU A 193 -7.54 -13.66 -30.55
C GLU A 193 -6.41 -14.60 -30.10
N THR A 194 -5.84 -14.35 -28.92
CA THR A 194 -4.84 -15.24 -28.31
C THR A 194 -5.45 -16.59 -27.94
N ALA A 195 -6.68 -16.61 -27.40
CA ALA A 195 -7.41 -17.84 -27.12
C ALA A 195 -7.66 -18.66 -28.39
N LYS A 196 -8.15 -18.04 -29.46
CA LYS A 196 -8.37 -18.71 -30.77
C LYS A 196 -7.10 -19.30 -31.36
N GLU A 197 -5.96 -18.65 -31.16
CA GLU A 197 -4.66 -19.11 -31.65
C GLU A 197 -4.11 -20.29 -30.83
N LEU A 198 -4.13 -20.21 -29.49
CA LEU A 198 -3.38 -21.15 -28.64
C LEU A 198 -4.18 -22.38 -28.21
N ILE A 199 -5.51 -22.27 -28.08
CA ILE A 199 -6.37 -23.37 -27.64
C ILE A 199 -6.32 -24.59 -28.59
N PRO A 200 -6.31 -24.44 -29.93
CA PRO A 200 -6.15 -25.59 -30.83
C PRO A 200 -4.90 -26.43 -30.50
N GLY A 201 -3.78 -25.79 -30.18
CA GLY A 201 -2.56 -26.48 -29.78
C GLY A 201 -2.68 -27.24 -28.45
N LEU A 202 -3.48 -26.76 -27.50
CA LEU A 202 -3.79 -27.51 -26.27
C LEU A 202 -4.66 -28.75 -26.57
N ARG A 203 -5.63 -28.62 -27.48
CA ARG A 203 -6.47 -29.75 -27.92
C ARG A 203 -5.63 -30.81 -28.65
N GLU A 204 -4.69 -30.41 -29.50
CA GLU A 204 -3.74 -31.32 -30.18
C GLU A 204 -2.87 -32.09 -29.19
N GLN A 205 -2.49 -31.47 -28.08
CA GLN A 205 -1.75 -32.11 -26.98
C GLN A 205 -2.64 -33.02 -26.09
N GLY A 206 -3.93 -33.11 -26.41
CA GLY A 206 -4.90 -34.01 -25.79
C GLY A 206 -5.74 -33.40 -24.66
N ALA A 207 -5.80 -32.07 -24.52
CA ALA A 207 -6.65 -31.43 -23.53
C ALA A 207 -8.14 -31.72 -23.78
N GLU A 208 -8.81 -32.31 -22.80
CA GLU A 208 -10.23 -32.70 -22.87
C GLU A 208 -11.17 -31.59 -22.38
N ILE A 209 -10.67 -30.72 -21.51
CA ILE A 209 -11.34 -29.50 -21.02
C ILE A 209 -10.37 -28.32 -21.14
N ILE A 210 -10.86 -27.15 -21.54
CA ILE A 210 -10.11 -25.89 -21.48
C ILE A 210 -10.62 -25.05 -20.32
N VAL A 211 -9.69 -24.70 -19.42
CA VAL A 211 -9.87 -23.72 -18.36
C VAL A 211 -9.10 -22.45 -18.73
N CYS A 212 -9.78 -21.32 -18.78
CA CYS A 212 -9.12 -20.02 -18.86
C CYS A 212 -8.99 -19.47 -17.44
N VAL A 213 -7.77 -19.24 -16.97
CA VAL A 213 -7.52 -18.43 -15.77
C VAL A 213 -7.24 -17.01 -16.24
N SER A 214 -8.12 -16.07 -15.91
CA SER A 214 -8.05 -14.70 -16.40
C SER A 214 -7.92 -13.71 -15.25
N HIS A 215 -7.14 -12.66 -15.49
CA HIS A 215 -7.09 -11.49 -14.63
C HIS A 215 -7.65 -10.29 -15.41
N GLN A 216 -8.97 -10.29 -15.56
CA GLN A 216 -9.73 -9.29 -16.31
C GLN A 216 -10.97 -8.89 -15.51
N ARG A 217 -11.45 -7.65 -15.70
CA ARG A 217 -12.76 -7.24 -15.21
C ARG A 217 -13.90 -8.05 -15.82
N GLU A 218 -15.01 -8.15 -15.09
CA GLU A 218 -16.21 -8.90 -15.47
C GLU A 218 -16.71 -8.61 -16.89
N PRO A 219 -16.78 -7.34 -17.35
CA PRO A 219 -17.21 -7.05 -18.71
C PRO A 219 -16.33 -7.72 -19.78
N ASN A 220 -15.02 -7.83 -19.54
CA ASN A 220 -14.05 -8.38 -20.48
C ASN A 220 -14.03 -9.92 -20.46
N ASP A 221 -14.21 -10.55 -19.30
CA ASP A 221 -14.47 -12.00 -19.24
C ASP A 221 -15.79 -12.38 -19.91
N ASN A 222 -16.85 -11.60 -19.69
CA ASN A 222 -18.14 -11.82 -20.35
C ASN A 222 -18.03 -11.65 -21.87
N LYS A 223 -17.20 -10.72 -22.34
CA LYS A 223 -16.90 -10.53 -23.76
C LYS A 223 -16.10 -11.71 -24.32
N LEU A 224 -15.10 -12.21 -23.59
CA LEU A 224 -14.33 -13.39 -23.96
C LEU A 224 -15.24 -14.63 -24.06
N ALA A 225 -16.13 -14.85 -23.09
CA ALA A 225 -17.12 -15.93 -23.13
C ALA A 225 -18.08 -15.81 -24.33
N LYS A 226 -18.53 -14.60 -24.68
CA LYS A 226 -19.37 -14.39 -25.87
C LYS A 226 -18.64 -14.75 -27.18
N GLN A 227 -17.34 -14.52 -27.24
CA GLN A 227 -16.54 -14.67 -28.47
C GLN A 227 -15.87 -16.04 -28.63
N CYS A 228 -15.57 -16.72 -27.52
CA CYS A 228 -14.80 -17.96 -27.50
C CYS A 228 -15.49 -19.08 -26.70
N GLY A 229 -16.60 -18.80 -26.03
CA GLY A 229 -17.30 -19.74 -25.18
C GLY A 229 -18.06 -20.83 -25.94
N GLY A 230 -18.27 -21.97 -25.28
CA GLY A 230 -18.92 -23.17 -25.80
C GLY A 230 -18.09 -23.96 -26.83
N GLU A 231 -17.34 -23.28 -27.70
CA GLU A 231 -16.51 -23.91 -28.73
C GLU A 231 -15.06 -24.11 -28.31
N LEU A 232 -14.44 -23.08 -27.69
CA LEU A 232 -13.02 -23.10 -27.34
C LEU A 232 -12.78 -23.22 -25.83
N ILE A 233 -13.54 -22.49 -25.01
CA ILE A 233 -13.34 -22.41 -23.56
C ILE A 233 -14.55 -23.02 -22.85
N ASP A 234 -14.30 -23.99 -21.95
CA ASP A 234 -15.36 -24.65 -21.17
C ASP A 234 -15.70 -23.84 -19.90
N ILE A 235 -14.68 -23.27 -19.24
CA ILE A 235 -14.83 -22.43 -18.04
C ILE A 235 -13.78 -21.31 -18.00
N ILE A 236 -14.21 -20.12 -17.60
CA ILE A 236 -13.40 -18.95 -17.29
C ILE A 236 -13.43 -18.73 -15.78
N LEU A 237 -12.25 -18.75 -15.19
CA LEU A 237 -11.97 -18.46 -13.79
C LEU A 237 -11.29 -17.10 -13.74
N GLY A 238 -12.02 -16.08 -13.31
CA GLY A 238 -11.61 -14.67 -13.35
C GLY A 238 -11.16 -14.11 -11.99
N GLY A 239 -10.65 -12.89 -12.01
CA GLY A 239 -10.26 -12.10 -10.83
C GLY A 239 -10.48 -10.59 -11.03
N HIS A 240 -9.62 -9.77 -10.45
CA HIS A 240 -9.48 -8.32 -10.61
C HIS A 240 -10.59 -7.45 -9.97
N ASP A 241 -11.88 -7.83 -10.07
CA ASP A 241 -12.96 -6.98 -9.57
C ASP A 241 -13.23 -7.06 -8.05
N HIS A 242 -12.58 -8.01 -7.34
CA HIS A 242 -12.68 -8.22 -5.89
C HIS A 242 -14.08 -8.59 -5.35
N TYR A 243 -15.02 -9.04 -6.19
CA TYR A 243 -16.31 -9.56 -5.76
C TYR A 243 -16.62 -10.96 -6.31
N TYR A 244 -17.51 -11.66 -5.61
CA TYR A 244 -18.01 -12.96 -6.06
C TYR A 244 -19.05 -12.76 -7.15
N SER A 245 -18.88 -13.41 -8.30
CA SER A 245 -19.87 -13.39 -9.37
C SER A 245 -19.84 -14.67 -10.19
N TYR A 246 -21.00 -15.01 -10.74
CA TYR A 246 -21.18 -16.16 -11.60
C TYR A 246 -22.15 -15.82 -12.73
N SER A 247 -21.79 -16.22 -13.95
CA SER A 247 -22.70 -16.20 -15.09
C SER A 247 -22.43 -17.37 -16.03
N LEU A 248 -23.48 -17.81 -16.73
CA LEU A 248 -23.39 -18.79 -17.81
C LEU A 248 -23.58 -18.07 -19.15
N ILE A 249 -22.54 -18.01 -19.97
CA ILE A 249 -22.53 -17.26 -21.22
C ILE A 249 -22.09 -18.18 -22.36
N ASN A 250 -22.95 -18.36 -23.37
CA ASN A 250 -22.70 -19.23 -24.53
C ASN A 250 -22.22 -20.65 -24.16
N GLY A 251 -22.73 -21.21 -23.06
CA GLY A 251 -22.35 -22.55 -22.59
C GLY A 251 -21.04 -22.60 -21.79
N THR A 252 -20.37 -21.47 -21.59
CA THR A 252 -19.16 -21.34 -20.74
C THR A 252 -19.51 -20.79 -19.38
N GLN A 253 -18.97 -21.42 -18.33
CA GLN A 253 -19.06 -20.92 -16.97
C GLN A 253 -18.10 -19.73 -16.81
N VAL A 254 -18.57 -18.59 -16.31
CA VAL A 254 -17.73 -17.43 -15.98
C VAL A 254 -17.86 -17.18 -14.48
N LEU A 255 -16.76 -17.36 -13.74
CA LEU A 255 -16.76 -17.40 -12.28
C LEU A 255 -15.66 -16.51 -11.69
N ARG A 256 -16.02 -15.77 -10.64
CA ARG A 256 -15.11 -15.08 -9.71
C ARG A 256 -15.41 -15.53 -8.30
N SER A 257 -14.37 -15.70 -7.50
CA SER A 257 -14.45 -16.29 -6.17
C SER A 257 -14.15 -15.29 -5.05
N GLY A 258 -14.48 -14.00 -5.24
CA GLY A 258 -14.38 -12.99 -4.19
C GLY A 258 -13.00 -12.32 -4.11
N THR A 259 -12.47 -12.16 -2.91
CA THR A 259 -11.15 -11.54 -2.62
C THR A 259 -10.70 -11.88 -1.19
N ASP A 260 -9.43 -11.68 -0.86
CA ASP A 260 -8.86 -11.72 0.50
C ASP A 260 -9.18 -12.98 1.30
N PHE A 261 -9.21 -14.11 0.60
CA PHE A 261 -9.59 -15.40 1.17
C PHE A 261 -10.97 -15.40 1.82
N LYS A 262 -11.85 -14.44 1.50
CA LYS A 262 -13.20 -14.34 2.06
C LYS A 262 -14.16 -15.34 1.46
N GLN A 263 -13.91 -15.73 0.22
CA GLN A 263 -14.65 -16.78 -0.45
C GLN A 263 -13.70 -17.71 -1.21
N LEU A 264 -14.20 -18.91 -1.48
CA LEU A 264 -13.66 -19.82 -2.49
C LEU A 264 -14.80 -20.53 -3.21
N SER A 265 -14.50 -21.09 -4.38
CA SER A 265 -15.44 -21.93 -5.12
C SER A 265 -14.91 -23.34 -5.27
N HIS A 266 -15.72 -24.33 -4.88
CA HIS A 266 -15.51 -25.73 -5.23
C HIS A 266 -16.35 -26.06 -6.46
N ILE A 267 -15.72 -26.69 -7.45
CA ILE A 267 -16.31 -26.95 -8.76
C ILE A 267 -16.17 -28.44 -9.05
N GLU A 268 -17.28 -29.09 -9.33
CA GLU A 268 -17.33 -30.48 -9.79
C GLU A 268 -17.74 -30.48 -11.26
N ALA A 269 -17.04 -31.26 -12.09
CA ALA A 269 -17.32 -31.34 -13.52
C ALA A 269 -17.46 -32.79 -14.00
N TRP A 270 -18.42 -33.02 -14.89
CA TRP A 270 -18.70 -34.30 -15.54
C TRP A 270 -18.69 -34.14 -17.05
N ARG A 271 -18.16 -35.13 -17.77
CA ARG A 271 -18.33 -35.18 -19.23
C ARG A 271 -19.81 -35.39 -19.56
N ARG A 272 -20.32 -34.65 -20.54
CA ARG A 272 -21.69 -34.86 -21.00
C ARG A 272 -21.85 -36.26 -21.62
N PRO A 273 -22.92 -37.01 -21.27
CA PRO A 273 -23.18 -38.33 -21.87
C PRO A 273 -23.42 -38.27 -23.38
N GLU A 274 -24.04 -37.18 -23.84
CA GLU A 274 -24.38 -36.94 -25.25
C GLU A 274 -23.75 -35.62 -25.71
N GLY A 275 -22.91 -35.68 -26.75
CA GLY A 275 -22.27 -34.51 -27.37
C GLY A 275 -20.90 -34.14 -26.77
N LYS A 276 -20.40 -32.96 -27.17
CA LYS A 276 -19.16 -32.37 -26.63
C LYS A 276 -19.50 -31.40 -25.49
N GLY A 277 -18.66 -31.37 -24.46
CA GLY A 277 -18.75 -30.40 -23.36
C GLY A 277 -18.89 -31.05 -21.99
N TRP A 278 -19.06 -30.19 -20.99
CA TRP A 278 -19.02 -30.53 -19.58
C TRP A 278 -20.24 -29.97 -18.84
N ASP A 279 -20.70 -30.71 -17.85
CA ASP A 279 -21.70 -30.26 -16.88
C ASP A 279 -21.00 -29.91 -15.57
N PHE A 280 -21.44 -28.83 -14.92
CA PHE A 280 -20.77 -28.27 -13.75
C PHE A 280 -21.72 -28.12 -12.58
N LYS A 281 -21.20 -28.40 -11.39
CA LYS A 281 -21.77 -27.97 -10.11
C LYS A 281 -20.78 -27.04 -9.44
N ILE A 282 -21.21 -25.83 -9.14
CA ILE A 282 -20.37 -24.81 -8.49
C ILE A 282 -20.97 -24.49 -7.13
N VAL A 283 -20.14 -24.62 -6.10
CA VAL A 283 -20.48 -24.31 -4.72
C VAL A 283 -19.57 -23.20 -4.22
N ARG A 284 -20.18 -22.14 -3.71
CA ARG A 284 -19.50 -21.06 -3.00
C ARG A 284 -19.36 -21.43 -1.53
N ARG A 285 -18.21 -21.06 -0.95
CA ARG A 285 -17.97 -21.10 0.49
C ARG A 285 -17.55 -19.73 0.98
N ASP A 286 -18.23 -19.23 2.00
CA ASP A 286 -17.81 -18.04 2.73
C ASP A 286 -16.91 -18.44 3.89
N VAL A 287 -15.78 -17.75 4.03
CA VAL A 287 -14.81 -17.98 5.10
C VAL A 287 -15.20 -17.13 6.30
N VAL A 288 -16.06 -17.70 7.14
CA VAL A 288 -16.62 -17.02 8.32
C VAL A 288 -15.88 -17.34 9.63
N GLY A 289 -16.10 -16.54 10.67
CA GLY A 289 -15.37 -16.62 11.93
C GLY A 289 -15.56 -17.93 12.70
N SER A 290 -16.68 -18.63 12.48
CA SER A 290 -17.00 -19.92 13.09
C SER A 290 -16.22 -21.10 12.51
N ILE A 291 -15.57 -20.94 11.35
CA ILE A 291 -14.71 -21.97 10.77
C ILE A 291 -13.41 -22.05 11.59
N PRO A 292 -12.98 -23.26 12.02
CA PRO A 292 -11.74 -23.40 12.78
C PRO A 292 -10.53 -23.05 11.91
N GLN A 293 -9.48 -22.54 12.55
CA GLN A 293 -8.23 -22.19 11.86
C GLN A 293 -7.33 -23.42 11.74
N ASP A 294 -6.71 -23.61 10.58
CA ASP A 294 -5.72 -24.67 10.39
C ASP A 294 -4.46 -24.38 11.23
N PRO A 295 -3.99 -25.32 12.07
CA PRO A 295 -2.85 -25.08 12.96
C PRO A 295 -1.54 -24.78 12.24
N GLN A 296 -1.28 -25.41 11.09
CA GLN A 296 -0.04 -25.19 10.33
C GLN A 296 -0.07 -23.84 9.62
N ALA A 297 -1.21 -23.49 9.03
CA ALA A 297 -1.42 -22.18 8.43
C ALA A 297 -1.32 -21.06 9.48
N MET A 298 -1.88 -21.25 10.68
CA MET A 298 -1.72 -20.30 11.79
C MET A 298 -0.27 -20.12 12.21
N ALA A 299 0.51 -21.20 12.26
CA ALA A 299 1.93 -21.11 12.58
C ALA A 299 2.70 -20.29 11.52
N LEU A 300 2.37 -20.46 10.23
CA LEU A 300 2.94 -19.67 9.14
C LEU A 300 2.56 -18.18 9.27
N VAL A 301 1.29 -17.87 9.55
CA VAL A 301 0.83 -16.48 9.76
C VAL A 301 1.58 -15.85 10.94
N GLU A 302 1.66 -16.52 12.09
CA GLU A 302 2.35 -15.98 13.27
C GLU A 302 3.86 -15.78 13.02
N GLU A 303 4.51 -16.70 12.30
CA GLU A 303 5.91 -16.54 11.89
C GLU A 303 6.11 -15.30 11.02
N GLN A 304 5.26 -15.12 10.00
CA GLN A 304 5.32 -13.96 9.12
C GLN A 304 5.03 -12.66 9.85
N THR A 305 4.00 -12.64 10.69
CA THR A 305 3.66 -11.47 11.52
C THR A 305 4.82 -11.12 12.46
N ARG A 306 5.52 -12.10 13.02
CA ARG A 306 6.74 -11.87 13.82
C ARG A 306 7.88 -11.27 13.00
N GLU A 307 8.14 -11.76 11.79
CA GLU A 307 9.17 -11.17 10.90
C GLU A 307 8.82 -9.75 10.48
N ILE A 308 7.56 -9.50 10.16
CA ILE A 308 7.04 -8.18 9.81
C ILE A 308 7.21 -7.23 10.99
N ARG A 309 6.86 -7.66 12.22
CA ARG A 309 7.08 -6.87 13.45
C ARG A 309 8.54 -6.48 13.64
N LYS A 310 9.49 -7.40 13.42
CA LYS A 310 10.94 -7.07 13.47
C LYS A 310 11.31 -5.98 12.46
N ARG A 311 10.71 -6.00 11.26
CA ARG A 311 10.94 -4.98 10.22
C ARG A 311 10.23 -3.66 10.52
N LEU A 312 9.09 -3.69 11.22
CA LEU A 312 8.35 -2.49 11.63
C LEU A 312 9.17 -1.62 12.60
N ASP A 313 10.06 -2.21 13.40
CA ASP A 313 10.92 -1.48 14.32
C ASP A 313 12.13 -0.79 13.65
N LYS A 314 12.36 -1.04 12.35
CA LYS A 314 13.47 -0.41 11.62
C LYS A 314 13.23 1.10 11.46
N PRO A 315 14.27 1.93 11.71
CA PRO A 315 14.25 3.36 11.37
C PRO A 315 13.98 3.56 9.88
N ILE A 316 13.00 4.40 9.55
CA ILE A 316 12.70 4.79 8.18
C ILE A 316 13.15 6.21 7.87
N GLY A 317 13.38 7.03 8.89
CA GLY A 317 13.81 8.41 8.72
C GLY A 317 13.83 9.17 10.02
N TYR A 318 14.00 10.48 9.93
CA TYR A 318 14.16 11.35 11.09
C TYR A 318 13.29 12.59 10.95
N THR A 319 12.67 13.02 12.05
CA THR A 319 11.97 14.30 12.15
C THR A 319 12.69 15.25 13.11
N ALA A 320 12.84 16.52 12.74
CA ALA A 320 13.42 17.56 13.59
C ALA A 320 12.36 18.30 14.43
N ALA A 321 11.08 18.11 14.11
CA ALA A 321 9.95 18.70 14.83
C ALA A 321 9.02 17.60 15.37
N PRO A 322 8.35 17.82 16.51
CA PRO A 322 7.31 16.90 16.96
C PRO A 322 6.18 16.86 15.92
N LEU A 323 5.68 15.68 15.58
CA LEU A 323 4.53 15.50 14.69
C LEU A 323 3.28 15.24 15.53
N ASP A 324 2.31 16.15 15.48
CA ASP A 324 1.13 16.08 16.34
C ASP A 324 -0.02 15.32 15.69
N ALA A 325 -0.19 14.05 16.05
CA ALA A 325 -1.25 13.19 15.55
C ALA A 325 -2.41 12.99 16.54
N ARG A 326 -2.49 13.79 17.61
CA ARG A 326 -3.55 13.70 18.64
C ARG A 326 -4.90 14.01 18.03
N PHE A 327 -5.94 13.25 18.39
CA PHE A 327 -7.31 13.50 17.91
C PHE A 327 -7.81 14.89 18.28
N THR A 328 -7.45 15.39 19.46
CA THR A 328 -7.78 16.74 19.91
C THR A 328 -7.19 17.85 19.04
N THR A 329 -6.18 17.54 18.22
CA THR A 329 -5.53 18.49 17.31
C THR A 329 -5.97 18.22 15.87
N VAL A 330 -5.76 17.02 15.35
CA VAL A 330 -6.03 16.74 13.93
C VAL A 330 -7.51 16.87 13.58
N ARG A 331 -8.43 16.72 14.54
CA ARG A 331 -9.89 16.82 14.30
C ARG A 331 -10.50 18.19 14.62
N THR A 332 -9.69 19.17 14.99
CA THR A 332 -10.19 20.51 15.41
C THR A 332 -9.41 21.66 14.79
N LYS A 333 -8.16 21.44 14.40
CA LYS A 333 -7.28 22.46 13.84
C LYS A 333 -6.25 21.87 12.88
N GLU A 334 -5.49 22.75 12.24
CA GLU A 334 -4.36 22.35 11.40
C GLU A 334 -3.32 21.56 12.20
N SER A 335 -2.83 20.47 11.62
CA SER A 335 -1.71 19.70 12.16
C SER A 335 -0.56 19.61 11.17
N ASN A 336 0.67 19.64 11.67
CA ASN A 336 1.85 19.50 10.85
C ASN A 336 1.98 18.09 10.23
N ILE A 337 1.47 17.03 10.88
CA ILE A 337 1.42 15.69 10.25
C ILE A 337 0.36 15.63 9.15
N GLY A 338 -0.77 16.33 9.33
CA GLY A 338 -1.81 16.47 8.32
C GLY A 338 -1.28 17.19 7.08
N ASN A 339 -0.60 18.33 7.27
CA ASN A 339 0.06 19.07 6.20
C ASN A 339 1.05 18.18 5.43
N PHE A 340 1.93 17.49 6.16
CA PHE A 340 2.95 16.63 5.55
C PHE A 340 2.34 15.58 4.63
N VAL A 341 1.29 14.88 5.08
CA VAL A 341 0.66 13.81 4.31
C VAL A 341 -0.12 14.37 3.14
N CYS A 342 -0.92 15.42 3.34
CA CYS A 342 -1.65 16.05 2.24
C CYS A 342 -0.71 16.61 1.18
N ASP A 343 0.46 17.14 1.57
CA ASP A 343 1.49 17.60 0.63
C ASP A 343 2.03 16.43 -0.18
N LEU A 344 2.38 15.32 0.46
CA LEU A 344 2.88 14.14 -0.25
C LEU A 344 1.84 13.56 -1.22
N MET A 345 0.58 13.45 -0.81
CA MET A 345 -0.51 13.01 -1.69
C MET A 345 -0.64 13.92 -2.91
N ARG A 346 -0.67 15.24 -2.69
CA ARG A 346 -0.78 16.22 -3.77
C ARG A 346 0.40 16.17 -4.73
N TYR A 347 1.64 16.10 -4.20
CA TYR A 347 2.84 16.06 -5.02
C TYR A 347 2.98 14.75 -5.80
N TYR A 348 2.62 13.61 -5.20
CA TYR A 348 2.69 12.30 -5.85
C TYR A 348 1.86 12.27 -7.13
N TYR A 349 0.62 12.79 -7.06
CA TYR A 349 -0.30 12.82 -8.19
C TYR A 349 -0.26 14.09 -9.04
N SER A 350 0.63 15.04 -8.71
CA SER A 350 0.65 16.38 -9.34
C SER A 350 -0.73 17.06 -9.36
N ALA A 351 -1.49 16.91 -8.28
CA ALA A 351 -2.82 17.48 -8.13
C ALA A 351 -2.77 18.98 -7.77
N ASP A 352 -3.84 19.72 -8.10
CA ASP A 352 -3.96 21.14 -7.75
C ASP A 352 -4.05 21.33 -6.23
N CYS A 353 -4.79 20.46 -5.55
CA CYS A 353 -5.02 20.52 -4.11
C CYS A 353 -5.26 19.13 -3.50
N CYS A 354 -5.25 19.06 -2.17
CA CYS A 354 -5.58 17.83 -1.44
C CYS A 354 -6.46 18.12 -0.22
N ILE A 355 -7.44 17.25 0.01
CA ILE A 355 -8.25 17.20 1.22
C ILE A 355 -8.19 15.77 1.75
N MET A 356 -7.93 15.62 3.04
CA MET A 356 -7.95 14.36 3.75
C MET A 356 -8.75 14.52 5.03
N ALA A 357 -9.78 13.69 5.23
CA ALA A 357 -10.50 13.63 6.50
C ALA A 357 -9.52 13.22 7.63
N ALA A 358 -9.52 13.95 8.74
CA ALA A 358 -8.65 13.75 9.88
C ALA A 358 -8.84 12.37 10.55
N GLY A 359 -10.00 11.74 10.34
CA GLY A 359 -10.26 10.35 10.69
C GLY A 359 -9.31 9.36 10.01
N THR A 360 -8.53 9.78 9.03
CA THR A 360 -7.43 9.00 8.43
C THR A 360 -6.24 8.85 9.38
N ILE A 361 -5.98 9.85 10.23
CA ILE A 361 -4.85 9.90 11.16
C ILE A 361 -5.27 9.22 12.47
N ARG A 362 -4.63 8.11 12.84
CA ARG A 362 -4.96 7.24 13.99
C ARG A 362 -3.90 7.16 15.07
N GLY A 363 -2.83 7.94 14.97
CA GLY A 363 -1.71 7.88 15.91
C GLY A 363 -2.09 8.25 17.36
N ASP A 364 -3.02 9.20 17.54
CA ASP A 364 -3.45 9.78 18.83
C ASP A 364 -2.31 10.09 19.82
N GLN A 365 -1.17 10.55 19.27
CA GLN A 365 0.03 10.83 20.04
C GLN A 365 0.85 11.91 19.36
N ILE A 366 1.87 12.42 20.07
CA ILE A 366 2.90 13.26 19.48
C ILE A 366 4.11 12.37 19.19
N TYR A 367 4.50 12.26 17.91
CA TYR A 367 5.76 11.62 17.56
C TYR A 367 6.89 12.61 17.82
N PRO A 368 7.80 12.32 18.77
CA PRO A 368 8.83 13.27 19.17
C PRO A 368 9.86 13.49 18.05
N PRO A 369 10.62 14.61 18.09
CA PRO A 369 11.83 14.76 17.27
C PRO A 369 12.77 13.58 17.45
N GLY A 370 13.32 13.08 16.35
CA GLY A 370 14.22 11.92 16.34
C GLY A 370 13.81 10.89 15.31
N VAL A 371 14.02 9.62 15.66
CA VAL A 371 13.80 8.48 14.77
C VAL A 371 12.31 8.28 14.54
N LEU A 372 11.92 8.23 13.27
CA LEU A 372 10.64 7.67 12.85
C LEU A 372 10.86 6.22 12.43
N LYS A 373 10.06 5.32 13.00
CA LYS A 373 10.03 3.91 12.63
C LYS A 373 8.90 3.64 11.66
N LEU A 374 9.00 2.52 10.96
CA LEU A 374 7.92 2.11 10.07
C LEU A 374 6.62 1.84 10.83
N ARG A 375 6.71 1.25 12.03
CA ARG A 375 5.57 1.04 12.93
C ARG A 375 4.79 2.34 13.18
N ASP A 376 5.50 3.45 13.33
CA ASP A 376 4.89 4.74 13.64
C ASP A 376 3.98 5.19 12.49
N LEU A 377 4.40 4.98 11.23
CA LEU A 377 3.56 5.30 10.07
C LEU A 377 2.37 4.37 9.93
N VAL A 378 2.60 3.05 10.06
CA VAL A 378 1.54 2.04 9.92
C VAL A 378 0.46 2.22 10.99
N ASN A 379 0.86 2.48 12.24
CA ASN A 379 -0.08 2.76 13.31
C ASN A 379 -0.81 4.10 13.10
N CYS A 380 -0.13 5.10 12.53
CA CYS A 380 -0.73 6.41 12.27
C CYS A 380 -1.70 6.41 11.08
N PHE A 381 -1.46 5.58 10.07
CA PHE A 381 -2.24 5.46 8.84
C PHE A 381 -2.60 3.99 8.60
N PRO A 382 -3.47 3.40 9.45
CA PRO A 382 -3.76 1.97 9.42
C PRO A 382 -4.75 1.59 8.32
N PHE A 383 -5.35 2.57 7.64
CA PHE A 383 -6.34 2.30 6.61
C PHE A 383 -5.67 2.01 5.28
N GLU A 384 -6.26 1.03 4.61
CA GLU A 384 -5.82 0.49 3.33
C GLU A 384 -6.63 1.07 2.17
N ASP A 385 -7.40 2.13 2.39
CA ASP A 385 -8.07 2.81 1.29
C ASP A 385 -7.05 3.64 0.48
N PRO A 386 -6.98 3.43 -0.84
CA PRO A 386 -6.02 4.09 -1.70
C PRO A 386 -6.36 5.58 -1.89
N VAL A 387 -5.34 6.33 -2.30
CA VAL A 387 -5.50 7.72 -2.73
C VAL A 387 -6.13 7.72 -4.11
N VAL A 388 -7.25 8.44 -4.26
CA VAL A 388 -7.93 8.68 -5.55
C VAL A 388 -7.72 10.13 -5.96
N VAL A 389 -7.81 10.37 -7.26
CA VAL A 389 -7.69 11.72 -7.84
C VAL A 389 -8.97 12.05 -8.57
N LEU A 390 -9.63 13.13 -8.14
CA LEU A 390 -10.92 13.54 -8.65
C LEU A 390 -10.81 14.86 -9.40
N LYS A 391 -11.58 15.01 -10.48
CA LYS A 391 -11.87 16.29 -11.10
C LYS A 391 -13.19 16.82 -10.52
N VAL A 392 -13.10 17.91 -9.78
CA VAL A 392 -14.24 18.48 -9.02
C VAL A 392 -14.31 19.99 -9.20
N THR A 393 -15.50 20.57 -9.10
CA THR A 393 -15.67 22.03 -9.15
C THR A 393 -15.19 22.69 -7.85
N GLY A 394 -14.83 23.97 -7.92
CA GLY A 394 -14.52 24.76 -6.71
C GLY A 394 -15.67 24.76 -5.70
N LYS A 395 -16.91 24.72 -6.19
CA LYS A 395 -18.11 24.56 -5.36
C LYS A 395 -18.10 23.26 -4.58
N ALA A 396 -17.80 22.12 -5.22
CA ALA A 396 -17.71 20.83 -4.54
C ALA A 396 -16.63 20.82 -3.45
N ILE A 397 -15.50 21.52 -3.69
CA ILE A 397 -14.42 21.71 -2.70
C ILE A 397 -14.92 22.52 -1.51
N ARG A 398 -15.62 23.65 -1.73
CA ARG A 398 -16.19 24.45 -0.65
C ARG A 398 -17.20 23.65 0.17
N GLU A 399 -18.10 22.93 -0.49
CA GLU A 399 -19.10 22.08 0.17
C GLU A 399 -18.45 20.94 0.97
N ALA A 400 -17.35 20.38 0.49
CA ALA A 400 -16.57 19.39 1.22
C ALA A 400 -15.94 19.98 2.49
N LEU A 401 -15.40 21.20 2.42
CA LEU A 401 -14.87 21.91 3.59
C LEU A 401 -15.97 22.26 4.59
N GLU A 402 -17.13 22.73 4.12
CA GLU A 402 -18.32 22.99 4.93
C GLU A 402 -18.81 21.73 5.67
N ASN A 403 -18.89 20.58 4.98
CA ASN A 403 -19.16 19.30 5.63
C ASN A 403 -18.09 18.98 6.67
N GLY A 404 -16.81 19.15 6.33
CA GLY A 404 -15.72 18.79 7.22
C GLY A 404 -15.73 19.58 8.54
N VAL A 405 -16.14 20.85 8.50
CA VAL A 405 -16.27 21.69 9.72
C VAL A 405 -17.66 21.64 10.37
N SER A 406 -18.62 20.90 9.82
CA SER A 406 -20.04 20.92 10.25
C SER A 406 -20.26 20.50 11.70
N ASN A 407 -19.53 19.48 12.18
CA ASN A 407 -19.70 18.93 13.52
C ASN A 407 -18.74 19.54 14.57
N TYR A 408 -17.90 20.51 14.20
CA TYR A 408 -17.06 21.22 15.16
C TYR A 408 -17.91 21.83 16.29
N PRO A 409 -17.48 21.76 17.58
CA PRO A 409 -16.18 21.28 18.07
C PRO A 409 -16.10 19.79 18.42
N ALA A 410 -17.06 18.95 18.01
CA ALA A 410 -16.97 17.51 18.21
C ALA A 410 -15.73 16.95 17.49
N LEU A 411 -15.04 16.00 18.12
CA LEU A 411 -13.83 15.35 17.59
C LEU A 411 -14.16 14.32 16.50
N GLU A 412 -14.95 14.74 15.51
CA GLU A 412 -15.40 13.90 14.41
C GLU A 412 -14.31 13.70 13.34
N GLY A 413 -14.31 12.52 12.72
CA GLY A 413 -13.31 12.14 11.71
C GLY A 413 -13.32 13.04 10.47
N ARG A 414 -14.46 13.66 10.16
CA ARG A 414 -14.65 14.49 8.97
C ARG A 414 -13.88 15.80 8.95
N PHE A 415 -13.25 16.22 10.04
CA PHE A 415 -12.50 17.48 10.00
C PHE A 415 -11.40 17.43 8.91
N PRO A 416 -11.28 18.45 8.04
CA PRO A 416 -10.38 18.35 6.90
C PRO A 416 -8.95 18.77 7.26
N GLN A 417 -7.96 17.94 6.93
CA GLN A 417 -6.57 18.35 6.74
C GLN A 417 -6.34 18.61 5.24
N VAL A 418 -5.51 19.60 4.89
CA VAL A 418 -5.46 20.10 3.51
C VAL A 418 -4.04 20.40 3.01
N SER A 419 -3.85 20.38 1.68
CA SER A 419 -2.66 20.90 1.00
C SER A 419 -3.04 21.81 -0.16
N ASN A 420 -2.29 22.90 -0.31
CA ASN A 420 -2.53 23.98 -1.27
C ASN A 420 -3.93 24.60 -1.18
N ILE A 421 -4.59 24.46 -0.03
CA ILE A 421 -5.86 25.10 0.32
C ILE A 421 -5.62 25.90 1.59
N VAL A 422 -6.09 27.14 1.62
CA VAL A 422 -6.19 27.94 2.84
C VAL A 422 -7.64 28.35 3.01
N PHE A 423 -8.25 28.07 4.16
CA PHE A 423 -9.63 28.48 4.42
C PHE A 423 -9.82 29.10 5.80
N GLU A 424 -10.80 30.01 5.87
CA GLU A 424 -11.25 30.64 7.09
C GLU A 424 -12.63 30.10 7.46
N ALA A 425 -12.77 29.63 8.70
CA ALA A 425 -14.02 29.13 9.25
C ALA A 425 -14.49 30.01 10.42
N ASP A 426 -15.77 30.34 10.43
CA ASP A 426 -16.46 31.01 11.52
C ASP A 426 -17.41 29.99 12.19
N TYR A 427 -16.93 29.39 13.28
CA TYR A 427 -17.67 28.34 13.99
C TYR A 427 -18.89 28.85 14.76
N SER A 428 -19.08 30.18 14.86
CA SER A 428 -20.31 30.77 15.44
C SER A 428 -21.53 30.62 14.52
N LYS A 429 -21.30 30.35 13.23
CA LYS A 429 -22.35 30.14 12.23
C LYS A 429 -22.90 28.70 12.26
N PRO A 430 -24.16 28.51 11.79
CA PRO A 430 -24.73 27.17 11.68
C PRO A 430 -23.90 26.27 10.75
N PRO A 431 -23.90 24.94 10.97
CA PRO A 431 -23.26 23.98 10.07
C PRO A 431 -23.66 24.20 8.60
N HIS A 432 -22.73 23.95 7.68
CA HIS A 432 -22.87 24.23 6.24
C HIS A 432 -22.97 25.73 5.86
N SER A 433 -22.60 26.63 6.77
CA SER A 433 -22.43 28.06 6.49
C SER A 433 -21.27 28.67 7.28
N ARG A 434 -20.26 27.85 7.59
CA ARG A 434 -19.12 28.21 8.44
C ARG A 434 -17.94 28.72 7.64
N ILE A 435 -17.76 28.30 6.40
CA ILE A 435 -16.61 28.66 5.57
C ILE A 435 -16.80 30.08 5.01
N LYS A 436 -15.93 31.00 5.43
CA LYS A 436 -15.95 32.41 5.01
C LYS A 436 -15.17 32.63 3.72
N SER A 437 -13.97 32.08 3.63
CA SER A 437 -13.09 32.22 2.47
C SER A 437 -12.32 30.92 2.23
N VAL A 438 -12.04 30.65 0.96
CA VAL A 438 -11.23 29.50 0.52
C VAL A 438 -10.32 30.00 -0.59
N MET A 439 -9.03 29.70 -0.46
CA MET A 439 -7.99 29.96 -1.45
C MET A 439 -7.43 28.62 -1.89
N ILE A 440 -7.19 28.45 -3.19
CA ILE A 440 -6.44 27.32 -3.74
C ILE A 440 -5.20 27.88 -4.41
N GLY A 441 -4.01 27.49 -3.92
CA GLY A 441 -2.78 28.20 -4.24
C GLY A 441 -2.82 29.64 -3.72
N GLU A 442 -2.56 30.61 -4.60
CA GLU A 442 -2.56 32.03 -4.26
C GLU A 442 -3.86 32.75 -4.66
N GLU A 443 -4.82 32.03 -5.24
CA GLU A 443 -6.06 32.61 -5.79
C GLU A 443 -7.30 32.18 -4.98
N PRO A 444 -8.33 33.04 -4.86
CA PRO A 444 -9.63 32.63 -4.33
C PRO A 444 -10.22 31.51 -5.16
N VAL A 445 -10.93 30.58 -4.50
CA VAL A 445 -11.59 29.48 -5.21
C VAL A 445 -12.64 30.03 -6.20
N ASP A 446 -12.48 29.68 -7.47
CA ASP A 446 -13.53 29.83 -8.48
C ASP A 446 -14.50 28.65 -8.38
N GLU A 447 -15.75 28.93 -8.01
CA GLU A 447 -16.81 27.94 -7.79
C GLU A 447 -17.13 27.10 -9.04
N THR A 448 -16.90 27.65 -10.24
CA THR A 448 -17.25 27.04 -11.52
C THR A 448 -16.08 26.31 -12.17
N ARG A 449 -14.84 26.71 -11.85
CA ARG A 449 -13.64 26.05 -12.34
C ARG A 449 -13.53 24.63 -11.78
N GLU A 450 -13.06 23.72 -12.63
CA GLU A 450 -12.67 22.37 -12.21
C GLU A 450 -11.22 22.34 -11.72
N TYR A 451 -10.99 21.61 -10.62
CA TYR A 451 -9.70 21.38 -10.00
C TYR A 451 -9.43 19.88 -9.91
N VAL A 452 -8.15 19.53 -9.96
CA VAL A 452 -7.65 18.19 -9.68
C VAL A 452 -7.42 18.07 -8.18
N LEU A 453 -8.23 17.27 -7.50
CA LEU A 453 -8.21 17.05 -6.06
C LEU A 453 -7.69 15.64 -5.74
N ALA A 454 -6.58 15.54 -5.00
CA ALA A 454 -6.16 14.29 -4.39
C ALA A 454 -6.90 14.08 -3.06
N THR A 455 -7.54 12.93 -2.89
CA THR A 455 -8.28 12.54 -1.68
C THR A 455 -8.20 11.02 -1.49
N ARG A 456 -8.99 10.44 -0.58
CA ARG A 456 -9.08 8.97 -0.45
C ARG A 456 -10.35 8.42 -1.07
N GLY A 457 -10.31 7.17 -1.53
CA GLY A 457 -11.48 6.47 -2.05
C GLY A 457 -12.68 6.51 -1.09
N TYR A 458 -12.43 6.41 0.23
CA TYR A 458 -13.46 6.57 1.25
C TYR A 458 -14.26 7.88 1.11
N MET A 459 -13.59 8.99 0.81
CA MET A 459 -14.24 10.29 0.59
C MET A 459 -14.87 10.39 -0.80
N GLY A 460 -14.25 9.79 -1.83
CA GLY A 460 -14.82 9.68 -3.18
C GLY A 460 -16.14 8.88 -3.24
N ARG A 461 -16.34 7.93 -2.32
CA ARG A 461 -17.62 7.22 -2.12
C ARG A 461 -18.62 7.98 -1.23
N GLY A 462 -18.38 9.27 -0.98
CA GLY A 462 -19.24 10.17 -0.20
C GLY A 462 -19.32 9.85 1.29
N LYS A 463 -18.43 9.02 1.85
CA LYS A 463 -18.47 8.64 3.27
C LYS A 463 -18.10 9.81 4.17
N ASP A 464 -18.50 9.73 5.44
CA ASP A 464 -18.35 10.79 6.46
C ASP A 464 -18.96 12.16 6.05
N GLY A 465 -19.96 12.11 5.17
CA GLY A 465 -20.74 13.26 4.71
C GLY A 465 -20.15 14.00 3.51
N TYR A 466 -19.07 13.51 2.92
CA TYR A 466 -18.42 14.12 1.75
C TYR A 466 -19.17 13.87 0.43
N THR A 467 -20.50 14.00 0.43
CA THR A 467 -21.35 13.72 -0.74
C THR A 467 -21.06 14.63 -1.93
N SER A 468 -20.51 15.83 -1.70
CA SER A 468 -20.04 16.71 -2.78
C SER A 468 -18.86 16.15 -3.58
N LEU A 469 -18.15 15.15 -3.03
CA LEU A 469 -17.04 14.46 -3.69
C LEU A 469 -17.47 13.09 -4.26
N LEU A 470 -18.77 12.76 -4.23
CA LEU A 470 -19.27 11.48 -4.70
C LEU A 470 -18.95 11.30 -6.20
N ILE A 471 -18.31 10.20 -6.55
CA ILE A 471 -17.93 9.88 -7.92
C ILE A 471 -19.14 9.52 -8.80
N GLU A 472 -19.04 9.78 -10.11
CA GLU A 472 -20.10 9.50 -11.09
C GLU A 472 -20.59 8.04 -11.06
N GLU A 473 -19.67 7.08 -10.87
CA GLU A 473 -19.97 5.64 -10.81
C GLU A 473 -20.88 5.27 -9.62
N GLU A 474 -20.81 6.03 -8.53
CA GLU A 474 -21.63 5.87 -7.33
C GLU A 474 -22.86 6.81 -7.34
N GLY A 475 -23.17 7.43 -8.50
CA GLY A 475 -24.31 8.33 -8.69
C GLY A 475 -24.06 9.79 -8.33
N GLY A 476 -22.79 10.20 -8.19
CA GLY A 476 -22.39 11.58 -7.93
C GLY A 476 -22.02 12.38 -9.19
N VAL A 477 -21.18 13.40 -9.01
CA VAL A 477 -20.77 14.34 -10.07
C VAL A 477 -19.25 14.52 -10.20
N ALA A 478 -18.48 13.93 -9.27
CA ALA A 478 -17.03 13.99 -9.32
C ALA A 478 -16.51 13.01 -10.37
N LYS A 479 -15.74 13.50 -11.34
CA LYS A 479 -15.12 12.63 -12.33
C LYS A 479 -13.83 12.05 -11.77
N GLU A 480 -13.69 10.74 -11.79
CA GLU A 480 -12.47 10.08 -11.34
C GLU A 480 -11.37 10.13 -12.42
N ILE A 481 -10.17 10.59 -12.03
CA ILE A 481 -8.97 10.62 -12.87
C ILE A 481 -8.08 9.42 -12.53
N VAL A 482 -7.93 9.14 -11.24
CA VAL A 482 -7.24 7.94 -10.72
C VAL A 482 -8.22 7.24 -9.79
N SER A 483 -8.58 6.02 -10.17
CA SER A 483 -9.51 5.18 -9.42
C SER A 483 -8.90 4.50 -8.21
N GLU A 484 -9.73 3.87 -7.40
CA GLU A 484 -9.26 3.09 -6.26
C GLU A 484 -8.31 1.97 -6.69
N GLU A 485 -8.55 1.34 -7.84
CA GLU A 485 -7.68 0.29 -8.38
C GLU A 485 -6.28 0.82 -8.77
N ASN A 486 -6.22 2.04 -9.30
CA ASN A 486 -4.97 2.68 -9.73
C ASN A 486 -4.33 3.52 -8.62
N GLY A 487 -5.03 3.67 -7.50
CA GLY A 487 -4.65 4.50 -6.39
C GLY A 487 -3.58 3.82 -5.52
N VAL A 488 -2.70 4.63 -4.95
CA VAL A 488 -1.60 4.14 -4.10
C VAL A 488 -1.94 4.40 -2.63
N LEU A 489 -1.62 3.45 -1.77
CA LEU A 489 -1.80 3.60 -0.32
C LEU A 489 -0.95 4.75 0.23
N ILE A 490 -1.49 5.52 1.18
CA ILE A 490 -0.77 6.60 1.87
C ILE A 490 0.53 6.08 2.52
N SER A 491 0.47 4.89 3.12
CA SER A 491 1.64 4.22 3.73
C SER A 491 2.74 3.94 2.70
N THR A 492 2.37 3.60 1.46
CA THR A 492 3.29 3.40 0.33
C THR A 492 3.92 4.72 -0.12
N ILE A 493 3.12 5.78 -0.29
CA ILE A 493 3.63 7.12 -0.64
C ILE A 493 4.64 7.61 0.42
N LEU A 494 4.30 7.49 1.70
CA LEU A 494 5.18 7.87 2.81
C LEU A 494 6.48 7.05 2.79
N ARG A 495 6.41 5.73 2.60
CA ARG A 495 7.59 4.88 2.51
C ARG A 495 8.48 5.26 1.33
N GLN A 496 7.90 5.46 0.14
CA GLN A 496 8.65 5.85 -1.05
C GLN A 496 9.36 7.18 -0.85
N TYR A 497 8.68 8.16 -0.21
CA TYR A 497 9.30 9.42 0.17
C TYR A 497 10.54 9.22 1.04
N PHE A 498 10.43 8.48 2.15
CA PHE A 498 11.58 8.24 3.03
C PHE A 498 12.69 7.41 2.37
N MET A 499 12.33 6.42 1.54
CA MET A 499 13.29 5.65 0.74
C MET A 499 14.04 6.54 -0.26
N SER A 500 13.35 7.47 -0.94
CA SER A 500 13.98 8.42 -1.85
C SER A 500 15.01 9.30 -1.14
N LEU A 501 14.72 9.74 0.10
CA LEU A 501 15.66 10.50 0.92
C LEU A 501 16.92 9.68 1.26
N LYS A 502 16.74 8.39 1.57
CA LYS A 502 17.85 7.47 1.81
C LYS A 502 18.71 7.29 0.55
N VAL A 503 18.10 7.04 -0.60
CA VAL A 503 18.79 6.84 -1.90
C VAL A 503 19.54 8.10 -2.33
N MET A 504 18.95 9.29 -2.15
CA MET A 504 19.63 10.58 -2.41
C MET A 504 20.80 10.87 -1.44
N GLY A 505 21.15 9.93 -0.56
CA GLY A 505 22.23 10.08 0.39
C GLY A 505 21.97 11.18 1.42
N LYS A 506 20.72 11.63 1.61
CA LYS A 506 20.39 12.68 2.58
C LYS A 506 20.80 12.27 3.99
N TRP A 507 20.85 10.97 4.28
CA TRP A 507 21.24 10.42 5.57
C TRP A 507 22.60 9.72 5.57
N LYS A 508 23.39 9.82 4.47
CA LYS A 508 24.70 9.16 4.33
C LYS A 508 25.71 9.55 5.42
N ARG A 509 25.49 10.69 6.10
CA ARG A 509 26.35 11.22 7.18
C ARG A 509 25.70 11.14 8.57
N TRP A 510 24.59 10.42 8.72
CA TRP A 510 23.94 10.21 10.02
C TRP A 510 24.60 9.02 10.74
N GLY A 511 25.71 9.27 11.44
CA GLY A 511 26.43 8.24 12.20
C GLY A 511 25.84 7.95 13.59
N ASP A 512 26.40 6.95 14.27
CA ASP A 512 25.94 6.48 15.59
C ASP A 512 25.89 7.57 16.65
N SER A 513 26.79 8.56 16.60
CA SER A 513 26.75 9.71 17.51
C SER A 513 25.45 10.53 17.39
N MET A 514 24.95 10.73 16.16
CA MET A 514 23.67 11.42 15.94
C MET A 514 22.50 10.52 16.37
N ASN A 515 22.56 9.23 16.05
CA ASN A 515 21.53 8.28 16.46
C ASN A 515 21.40 8.20 17.98
N ASN A 516 22.53 8.05 18.69
CA ASN A 516 22.59 8.05 20.15
C ASN A 516 22.10 9.37 20.75
N LYS A 517 22.44 10.51 20.13
CA LYS A 517 21.97 11.82 20.60
C LYS A 517 20.46 11.98 20.45
N PHE A 518 19.90 11.64 19.29
CA PHE A 518 18.45 11.72 19.08
C PHE A 518 17.68 10.66 19.86
N ASN A 519 18.20 9.45 20.00
CA ASN A 519 17.64 8.43 20.88
C ASN A 519 17.65 8.88 22.34
N SER A 520 18.72 9.54 22.79
CA SER A 520 18.80 10.13 24.13
C SER A 520 17.78 11.26 24.30
N ILE A 521 17.65 12.17 23.32
CA ILE A 521 16.62 13.22 23.31
C ILE A 521 15.22 12.59 23.42
N GLN A 522 14.93 11.58 22.60
CA GLN A 522 13.65 10.87 22.57
C GLN A 522 13.38 10.13 23.90
N THR A 523 14.38 9.43 24.44
CA THR A 523 14.27 8.72 25.73
C THR A 523 14.05 9.69 26.88
N ASN A 524 14.74 10.83 26.88
CA ASN A 524 14.56 11.86 27.90
C ASN A 524 13.21 12.56 27.79
N LEU A 525 12.72 12.79 26.56
CA LEU A 525 11.37 13.29 26.30
C LEU A 525 10.29 12.31 26.77
N GLN A 526 10.47 11.00 26.53
CA GLN A 526 9.55 9.95 26.96
C GLN A 526 9.56 9.76 28.49
N LYS A 527 10.72 9.89 29.15
CA LYS A 527 10.85 9.76 30.61
C LYS A 527 10.33 11.00 31.36
N ASN A 528 10.38 12.18 30.75
CA ASN A 528 9.89 13.42 31.33
C ASN A 528 8.46 13.72 30.84
N HIS A 529 7.47 13.02 31.38
CA HIS A 529 6.03 13.23 31.11
C HIS A 529 5.52 14.66 31.42
N GLY A 530 6.34 15.53 32.01
CA GLY A 530 6.00 16.92 32.37
C GLY A 530 6.42 18.00 31.37
N HIS A 531 7.09 17.67 30.26
CA HIS A 531 7.34 18.66 29.22
C HIS A 531 6.09 18.86 28.35
N ALA A 532 5.41 19.99 28.52
CA ALA A 532 4.49 20.49 27.52
C ALA A 532 5.26 20.65 26.20
N PHE A 533 4.91 19.86 25.18
CA PHE A 533 5.39 20.13 23.83
C PHE A 533 4.92 21.54 23.47
N HIS A 534 5.86 22.44 23.15
CA HIS A 534 5.49 23.74 22.61
C HIS A 534 4.72 23.51 21.31
N ASP A 535 3.55 24.13 21.19
CA ASP A 535 2.81 24.13 19.93
C ASP A 535 3.74 24.57 18.79
N PRO A 536 3.72 23.88 17.63
CA PRO A 536 4.58 24.22 16.51
C PRO A 536 4.39 25.70 16.14
N SER A 537 5.45 26.49 16.22
CA SER A 537 5.36 27.94 15.97
C SER A 537 5.34 28.24 14.47
N PRO A 538 4.49 29.16 13.99
CA PRO A 538 4.51 29.65 12.61
C PRO A 538 5.73 30.56 12.30
N ARG A 539 6.59 30.88 13.29
CA ARG A 539 7.73 31.79 13.12
C ARG A 539 9.08 31.12 13.43
N SER A 540 10.11 31.54 12.70
CA SER A 540 11.51 31.27 13.08
C SER A 540 11.81 31.95 14.43
N PRO A 541 12.72 31.43 15.28
CA PRO A 541 13.02 32.04 16.57
C PRO A 541 13.45 33.50 16.38
N ASP A 542 12.71 34.41 17.04
CA ASP A 542 12.99 35.83 17.05
C ASP A 542 14.31 36.11 17.79
N LYS A 543 15.11 37.06 17.29
CA LYS A 543 16.50 37.33 17.72
C LYS A 543 16.65 37.93 19.14
N SER A 544 15.62 37.98 19.97
CA SER A 544 15.57 38.90 21.11
C SER A 544 15.63 38.29 22.51
N THR A 545 15.92 36.99 22.69
CA THR A 545 16.16 36.45 24.03
C THR A 545 17.67 36.35 24.31
N PRO A 546 18.23 37.08 25.30
CA PRO A 546 19.62 36.89 25.70
C PRO A 546 19.78 35.49 26.28
N ALA A 547 20.67 34.70 25.71
CA ALA A 547 20.97 33.36 26.21
C ALA A 547 21.59 33.45 27.61
N GLN A 548 20.92 32.90 28.62
CA GLN A 548 21.58 32.57 29.89
C GLN A 548 22.43 31.32 29.67
N HIS A 549 23.75 31.47 29.77
CA HIS A 549 24.69 30.37 29.66
C HIS A 549 24.82 29.61 31.01
N PRO A 550 24.74 28.26 31.02
CA PRO A 550 25.10 27.49 32.20
C PRO A 550 26.63 27.48 32.40
N SER A 551 27.08 27.57 33.66
CA SER A 551 28.50 27.65 34.02
C SER A 551 29.23 26.31 33.87
N ILE A 552 30.46 26.38 33.32
CA ILE A 552 31.37 25.26 33.04
C ILE A 552 32.03 24.79 34.34
N SER A 553 31.34 24.03 35.19
CA SER A 553 31.97 23.49 36.41
C SER A 553 31.58 22.06 36.80
N ARG A 554 30.92 21.28 35.94
CA ARG A 554 30.59 19.88 36.27
C ARG A 554 30.68 18.94 35.07
N VAL A 555 31.87 18.68 34.54
CA VAL A 555 32.16 17.41 33.83
C VAL A 555 33.64 17.07 34.00
N VAL A 556 34.04 16.51 35.14
CA VAL A 556 35.25 15.68 35.26
C VAL A 556 34.93 14.47 36.14
N GLY A 557 35.17 13.27 35.59
CA GLY A 557 35.08 11.96 36.26
C GLY A 557 33.81 11.19 35.86
N GLN A 558 33.82 9.92 35.46
CA GLN A 558 34.85 8.89 35.34
C GLN A 558 34.42 7.95 34.19
N SER A 559 35.36 7.47 33.39
CA SER A 559 35.15 6.41 32.40
C SER A 559 35.39 5.03 33.02
N SER A 560 34.60 4.04 32.62
CA SER A 560 34.85 2.60 32.79
C SER A 560 34.53 1.91 31.45
N PRO A 561 35.24 0.84 31.07
CA PRO A 561 35.23 0.31 29.70
C PRO A 561 34.00 -0.58 29.42
N PRO A 562 33.60 -0.76 28.15
CA PRO A 562 32.51 -1.65 27.76
C PRO A 562 33.02 -3.08 27.53
N ASP A 563 32.20 -4.05 27.96
CA ASP A 563 32.31 -5.47 27.60
C ASP A 563 31.74 -5.70 26.19
N SER A 564 32.45 -6.49 25.40
CA SER A 564 32.11 -6.90 24.05
C SER A 564 31.38 -8.25 24.04
N SER A 565 30.26 -8.35 23.34
CA SER A 565 29.79 -9.63 22.80
C SER A 565 29.17 -9.41 21.42
N GLU A 566 29.91 -9.79 20.39
CA GLU A 566 29.47 -9.90 19.01
C GLU A 566 28.57 -11.13 18.84
N SER A 567 27.49 -10.98 18.08
CA SER A 567 26.82 -12.08 17.40
C SER A 567 26.55 -11.68 15.96
N SER A 568 27.19 -12.39 15.04
CA SER A 568 27.19 -12.23 13.59
C SER A 568 25.85 -12.58 12.94
N ASP A 569 25.31 -11.65 12.15
CA ASP A 569 24.19 -11.88 11.21
C ASP A 569 24.69 -11.48 9.80
N PRO A 570 24.64 -12.37 8.78
CA PRO A 570 25.26 -12.14 7.49
C PRO A 570 24.28 -11.44 6.55
N ASP A 571 24.26 -10.10 6.59
CA ASP A 571 23.63 -9.25 5.57
C ASP A 571 24.31 -7.86 5.55
N ALA A 572 25.65 -7.84 5.65
CA ALA A 572 26.46 -6.63 5.63
C ALA A 572 27.40 -6.62 4.41
N ASP A 573 26.98 -5.89 3.38
CA ASP A 573 27.83 -5.26 2.36
C ASP A 573 27.43 -3.76 2.41
N GLU A 574 28.28 -2.73 2.54
CA GLU A 574 29.72 -2.53 2.34
C GLU A 574 30.20 -1.51 3.40
N ASP A 575 31.21 -1.83 4.21
CA ASP A 575 31.92 -0.87 5.07
C ASP A 575 33.37 -0.72 4.56
N GLU A 576 33.72 0.47 4.09
CA GLU A 576 35.10 0.85 3.77
C GLU A 576 35.87 1.17 5.07
N ASP A 577 36.87 0.34 5.32
CA ASP A 577 38.19 0.58 5.94
C ASP A 577 38.39 1.89 6.74
N ASP A 578 38.47 1.76 8.06
CA ASP A 578 39.25 2.68 8.90
C ASP A 578 40.04 1.86 9.94
N GLY A 579 41.32 1.64 9.65
CA GLY A 579 42.26 0.86 10.47
C GLY A 579 42.52 1.41 11.88
N PRO A 580 43.25 0.65 12.73
CA PRO A 580 43.34 0.91 14.17
C PRO A 580 44.20 2.14 14.53
N LEU A 581 43.69 2.92 15.49
CA LEU A 581 44.32 4.11 16.06
C LEU A 581 45.66 3.78 16.75
N ILE A 582 46.77 4.21 16.14
CA ILE A 582 48.08 4.26 16.78
C ILE A 582 48.16 5.49 17.68
N ALA A 583 48.68 5.31 18.90
CA ALA A 583 48.90 6.37 19.88
C ALA A 583 49.76 7.52 19.31
N GLU A 584 49.20 8.73 19.19
CA GLU A 584 49.93 9.89 18.66
C GLU A 584 50.64 10.72 19.74
N ASP A 585 51.90 11.00 19.43
CA ASP A 585 52.87 11.87 20.07
C ASP A 585 52.40 13.34 20.08
N LYS A 586 52.38 13.97 21.27
CA LYS A 586 51.87 15.34 21.53
C LYS A 586 52.73 16.47 20.95
N SER A 587 53.79 16.16 20.18
CA SER A 587 54.73 17.15 19.65
C SER A 587 54.47 17.57 18.19
N LYS A 588 53.48 17.00 17.48
CA LYS A 588 53.15 17.39 16.10
C LYS A 588 52.02 18.44 16.04
N PRO A 589 52.11 19.47 15.17
CA PRO A 589 51.02 20.42 14.97
C PRO A 589 49.78 19.70 14.44
N ILE A 590 48.61 20.03 15.03
CA ILE A 590 47.31 19.44 14.67
C ILE A 590 47.07 19.71 13.17
N LYS A 591 47.13 18.65 12.36
CA LYS A 591 46.74 18.70 10.95
C LYS A 591 45.25 18.44 10.87
N PHE A 592 44.49 19.51 10.62
CA PHE A 592 43.08 19.39 10.28
C PHE A 592 42.95 18.86 8.86
N SER A 593 42.02 17.93 8.63
CA SER A 593 41.62 17.61 7.25
C SER A 593 41.01 18.85 6.59
N ASP A 594 41.03 18.93 5.26
CA ASP A 594 40.45 20.07 4.53
C ASP A 594 39.00 20.35 4.96
N HIS A 595 38.25 19.29 5.29
CA HIS A 595 36.90 19.40 5.82
C HIS A 595 36.82 20.02 7.23
N GLN A 596 37.75 19.68 8.11
CA GLN A 596 37.82 20.27 9.45
C GLN A 596 38.25 21.74 9.38
N ILE A 597 39.16 22.09 8.48
CA ILE A 597 39.56 23.48 8.21
C ILE A 597 38.36 24.29 7.71
N GLU A 598 37.59 23.74 6.78
CA GLU A 598 36.34 24.31 6.26
C GLU A 598 35.32 24.56 7.40
N MET A 599 35.12 23.59 8.28
CA MET A 599 34.22 23.73 9.43
C MET A 599 34.70 24.79 10.42
N VAL A 600 35.99 24.79 10.77
CA VAL A 600 36.58 25.79 11.68
C VAL A 600 36.40 27.19 11.09
N ARG A 601 36.65 27.39 9.79
CA ARG A 601 36.44 28.66 9.10
C ARG A 601 34.98 29.13 9.17
N ARG A 602 34.01 28.23 8.96
CA ARG A 602 32.57 28.53 9.01
C ARG A 602 32.12 28.90 10.43
N VAL A 603 32.57 28.17 11.44
CA VAL A 603 32.24 28.43 12.86
C VAL A 603 32.86 29.75 13.32
N MET A 604 34.13 30.00 12.98
CA MET A 604 34.82 31.24 13.35
C MET A 604 34.17 32.47 12.71
N ARG A 605 33.71 32.40 11.44
CA ARG A 605 32.94 33.51 10.81
C ARG A 605 31.59 33.76 11.49
N LYS A 606 30.87 32.72 11.90
CA LYS A 606 29.60 32.87 12.65
C LYS A 606 29.86 33.52 14.00
N TRP A 607 30.87 33.05 14.73
CA TRP A 607 31.26 33.63 16.01
C TRP A 607 31.67 35.09 15.88
N TRP A 608 32.51 35.42 14.88
CA TRP A 608 32.97 36.79 14.61
C TRP A 608 31.81 37.76 14.34
N ARG A 609 30.80 37.30 13.57
CA ARG A 609 29.59 38.08 13.28
C ARG A 609 28.71 38.27 14.52
N VAL A 610 28.53 37.22 15.32
CA VAL A 610 27.75 37.28 16.57
C VAL A 610 28.45 38.14 17.62
N ALA A 611 29.79 38.14 17.65
CA ALA A 611 30.61 38.96 18.54
C ALA A 611 30.70 40.44 18.10
N GLY A 612 30.16 40.81 16.94
CA GLY A 612 30.10 42.21 16.48
C GLY A 612 31.45 42.84 16.08
N LEU A 613 32.46 42.02 15.78
CA LEU A 613 33.81 42.48 15.44
C LEU A 613 33.82 43.08 14.01
N LYS A 614 34.40 44.28 13.84
CA LYS A 614 34.44 45.00 12.54
C LYS A 614 35.64 44.55 11.69
N GLY A 615 35.38 44.24 10.41
CA GLY A 615 36.37 43.80 9.41
C GLY A 615 36.01 42.45 8.77
N ASN A 616 36.37 42.24 7.49
CA ASN A 616 36.21 40.96 6.80
C ASN A 616 37.52 40.16 7.00
N PRO A 617 37.52 38.97 7.64
CA PRO A 617 38.75 38.20 7.79
C PRO A 617 39.22 37.75 6.41
N SER A 618 40.28 38.37 5.89
CA SER A 618 40.85 38.21 4.54
C SER A 618 41.45 36.82 4.24
N LEU A 619 41.16 35.82 5.07
CA LEU A 619 41.64 34.43 4.98
C LEU A 619 40.55 33.46 4.46
N CYS A 620 39.52 34.00 3.81
CA CYS A 620 38.27 33.30 3.57
C CYS A 620 37.62 33.82 2.28
N ASP A 621 37.71 33.05 1.19
CA ASP A 621 37.14 33.41 -0.12
C ASP A 621 35.64 33.77 -0.04
N GLU A 622 35.20 34.65 -0.94
CA GLU A 622 33.80 35.01 -1.13
C GLU A 622 33.06 33.85 -1.82
N LEU A 623 32.15 33.22 -1.08
CA LEU A 623 31.38 32.06 -1.55
C LEU A 623 30.09 32.50 -2.28
N GLY A 624 29.74 31.81 -3.36
CA GLY A 624 28.53 32.03 -4.16
C GLY A 624 27.25 31.47 -3.51
N GLY A 625 26.08 31.90 -3.99
CA GLY A 625 24.76 31.61 -3.41
C GLY A 625 24.35 30.14 -3.24
N GLY A 626 25.13 29.19 -3.78
CA GLY A 626 24.92 27.74 -3.63
C GLY A 626 25.70 27.06 -2.50
N GLU A 627 26.73 27.70 -1.94
CA GLU A 627 27.70 27.03 -1.04
C GLU A 627 27.25 26.96 0.44
N PHE A 628 26.06 27.50 0.74
CA PHE A 628 25.38 27.37 2.03
C PHE A 628 24.44 26.15 2.14
N GLN A 629 24.46 25.21 1.19
CA GLN A 629 23.85 23.90 1.43
C GLN A 629 24.73 23.08 2.37
N VAL A 630 24.43 23.12 3.67
CA VAL A 630 25.08 22.27 4.65
C VAL A 630 24.58 20.83 4.47
N ASN A 631 25.48 19.91 4.13
CA ASN A 631 25.22 18.49 3.85
C ASN A 631 24.87 17.62 5.07
N TRP A 632 24.61 18.21 6.24
CA TRP A 632 24.05 17.43 7.34
C TRP A 632 22.54 17.30 7.10
N THR A 633 22.16 16.10 6.68
CA THR A 633 20.87 15.47 6.88
C THR A 633 19.72 16.38 7.32
N ARG A 634 18.88 16.76 6.35
CA ARG A 634 17.59 17.37 6.63
C ARG A 634 16.65 16.27 7.11
N ALA A 635 16.57 16.08 8.42
CA ALA A 635 15.39 15.49 9.03
C ALA A 635 14.16 16.26 8.53
N ILE A 636 13.03 15.58 8.34
CA ILE A 636 11.81 16.27 7.96
C ILE A 636 11.39 17.21 9.09
N ALA A 637 10.84 18.36 8.76
CA ALA A 637 10.32 19.29 9.75
C ALA A 637 9.02 19.91 9.22
N PRO A 638 7.94 19.11 9.08
CA PRO A 638 6.64 19.65 8.71
C PRO A 638 6.21 20.74 9.70
N ARG A 639 5.60 21.80 9.17
CA ARG A 639 5.23 23.00 9.94
C ARG A 639 3.74 23.29 9.79
N LEU A 640 3.24 24.07 10.73
CA LEU A 640 1.96 24.76 10.54
C LEU A 640 2.21 25.96 9.63
N GLU A 641 1.35 26.13 8.64
CA GLU A 641 1.42 27.19 7.63
C GLU A 641 0.23 28.15 7.73
N GLY A 642 -0.73 27.87 8.61
CA GLY A 642 -1.95 28.67 8.75
C GLY A 642 -2.95 28.37 7.64
N ARG A 643 -3.01 27.12 7.18
CA ARG A 643 -3.95 26.62 6.17
C ARG A 643 -5.39 26.60 6.69
N ILE A 644 -5.59 26.43 7.99
CA ILE A 644 -6.92 26.40 8.62
C ILE A 644 -7.00 27.50 9.67
N LYS A 645 -7.89 28.47 9.48
CA LYS A 645 -8.01 29.64 10.37
C LYS A 645 -9.41 29.72 10.96
N ASP A 646 -9.47 29.76 12.30
CA ASP A 646 -10.69 30.16 13.01
C ASP A 646 -10.77 31.70 13.03
N VAL A 647 -11.85 32.24 12.48
CA VAL A 647 -12.14 33.68 12.46
C VAL A 647 -13.41 34.04 13.23
N GLY A 648 -13.95 33.09 13.99
CA GLY A 648 -15.10 33.32 14.87
C GLY A 648 -14.76 34.26 16.04
N PRO A 649 -15.76 34.89 16.67
CA PRO A 649 -15.54 35.68 17.86
C PRO A 649 -14.95 34.79 18.96
N SER A 650 -13.78 35.17 19.47
CA SER A 650 -13.09 34.44 20.54
C SER A 650 -13.94 34.42 21.80
N VAL A 651 -14.63 33.29 22.05
CA VAL A 651 -15.32 33.05 23.30
C VAL A 651 -14.27 32.78 24.36
N ALA A 652 -14.11 33.72 25.29
CA ALA A 652 -13.37 33.47 26.52
C ALA A 652 -14.07 32.32 27.25
N ILE A 653 -13.43 31.16 27.29
CA ILE A 653 -13.85 30.07 28.17
C ILE A 653 -13.46 30.55 29.58
N GLU A 654 -14.43 31.03 30.35
CA GLU A 654 -14.24 31.29 31.79
C GLU A 654 -13.79 29.99 32.48
N ALA A 655 -12.78 30.15 33.33
CA ALA A 655 -11.92 29.10 33.89
C ALA A 655 -12.62 28.09 34.81
#